data_AF-A0A954PTK5-F1
#
_entry.id   AF-A0A954PTK5-F1
#
_cell.length_a   1.000
_cell.length_b   1.000
_cell.length_c   1.000
_cell.angle_alpha   90.00
_cell.angle_beta   90.00
_cell.angle_gamma   90.00
#
_symmetry.space_group_name_H-M   'P 1'
#
loop_
_entity.id
_entity.type
_entity.pdbx_description
1 polymer ?
#
loop_
_entity_poly.entity_id
_entity_poly.type
_entity_poly.pdbx_seq_one_letter_code
_entity_poly.pdbx_strand_id
1 'polypeptide(L)'
;MAFEDRDTITIDRQSGIDGPAHRFIVKRYDDVEVCSSPSLVRLGEVLDIDHDMREVTVRFPEYGEKQTVPVEDVYPASESTGLIPKSIAELESRVPSRIRSDDSEAGLIRPDRQISFPDAVTHFDWPAADSLHDRDTITVDRVSNEGGALPHRFIIKRGDTVDAWFSNSKIETGTVVGISHRRREVKVLFPNSTGGIDFHVGQIYPAKEPEPKTQAGLVPVTVVVDKLNERHGKTITEADRLPSLSHPRAPIRDPYTFESHKAFVAKLHDQSVTIADVHEGFSRLLEGKDEFILDLIKRFKAPDLKVLAARLGDWNAKSQSKNENAESIYRRMLHDYHFSDSFSYQMGQDYFLELSGQVLSQTADDLKNHFCRRTESSAAREKELLNPETISEFRTFIREKGESQLSNEQLAQFDRLHADASRKRRKEEKQSHTVEKFESGELSDIEFTITEGFHTKKQIPLFIVQIGGRVERSTFSELKTKAKMIGGWYSSFVKDQSGFQFYDRETADRFVSLSGTSVDRTDVLQARKTRKELNASERLHELAAEMLTRAEESIEASKNSLQNTARRADIQAGVRGRAYASQTLARSIHSIAEALSNGEANYLDGIRHRTQIEALDTVLYLARWARVRAIENRDGERSFAHAARCEKEEGRPYREDDIRHATYPFPSLSKRQLYEAIEHCKLKPGQKQSAARMEKRLRSEKEEYVTFQEDYDIQQVSDFISRAKSTGFDTDYLQRSVERFSRLRRANIFDIHELRAALREYLPHTSEVRGDDPVSIAERELIGKKLPGFFPTPPAVVAEMLELAAIGRGDRILEPSCGKGDIVQAIQREHPESPVTAIEFNRTLEDVLGAKGIEATFGDFLEHFGQYDRAVMNPPFENGADIDHVRHAYGQLADGGRLVSVMSEGPFFREDKKATAFRKWLDKLGGKSVQLTEDAFNGHDAFRQTGVRARLVVIDRE
;
A
#
# COMPACT_ATOMS: atom_id res chain seq x y z
N MET A 1 30.17 -18.67 4.42
CA MET A 1 28.76 -18.25 4.33
C MET A 1 28.00 -19.47 3.86
N ALA A 2 27.04 -19.97 4.64
CA ALA A 2 26.22 -21.10 4.24
C ALA A 2 25.32 -20.65 3.07
N PHE A 3 25.37 -21.37 1.95
CA PHE A 3 24.44 -21.21 0.85
C PHE A 3 23.28 -22.16 1.15
N GLU A 4 22.29 -21.68 1.89
CA GLU A 4 21.05 -22.40 2.13
C GLU A 4 19.91 -21.64 1.45
N ASP A 5 19.25 -22.31 0.52
CA ASP A 5 17.97 -21.91 -0.04
C ASP A 5 16.99 -23.08 0.10
N ARG A 6 15.75 -22.92 -0.37
CA ARG A 6 14.69 -23.93 -0.19
C ARG A 6 15.06 -25.33 -0.70
N ASP A 7 16.01 -25.45 -1.63
CA ASP A 7 16.37 -26.70 -2.28
C ASP A 7 17.82 -27.13 -1.96
N THR A 8 18.53 -26.47 -1.04
CA THR A 8 19.95 -26.76 -0.72
C THR A 8 20.26 -26.65 0.77
N ILE A 9 20.89 -27.66 1.37
CA ILE A 9 21.31 -27.63 2.79
C ILE A 9 22.81 -27.84 2.95
N THR A 10 23.43 -27.09 3.86
CA THR A 10 24.86 -27.21 4.17
C THR A 10 25.06 -28.16 5.35
N ILE A 11 25.93 -29.15 5.18
CA ILE A 11 26.24 -30.16 6.19
C ILE A 11 27.66 -29.93 6.70
N ASP A 12 27.77 -29.64 7.98
CA ASP A 12 29.03 -29.39 8.70
C ASP A 12 29.35 -30.57 9.62
N ARG A 13 30.39 -31.35 9.29
CA ARG A 13 30.87 -32.43 10.17
C ARG A 13 32.14 -32.04 10.90
N GLN A 14 32.13 -32.27 12.21
CA GLN A 14 33.28 -32.06 13.09
C GLN A 14 34.30 -33.21 12.96
N SER A 15 35.56 -32.96 13.33
CA SER A 15 36.62 -33.95 13.27
C SER A 15 36.28 -35.19 14.10
N GLY A 16 36.34 -36.37 13.49
CA GLY A 16 35.99 -37.63 14.13
C GLY A 16 36.61 -38.84 13.46
N ILE A 17 36.06 -40.02 13.76
CA ILE A 17 36.57 -41.33 13.34
C ILE A 17 36.66 -41.46 11.80
N ASP A 18 35.86 -40.69 11.06
CA ASP A 18 35.76 -40.76 9.60
C ASP A 18 36.58 -39.68 8.85
N GLY A 19 37.41 -38.88 9.54
CA GLY A 19 38.34 -37.94 8.89
C GLY A 19 38.26 -36.48 9.35
N PRO A 20 38.94 -35.55 8.61
CA PRO A 20 39.00 -34.13 8.96
C PRO A 20 37.63 -33.46 8.82
N ALA A 21 37.44 -32.34 9.53
CA ALA A 21 36.22 -31.56 9.43
C ALA A 21 35.99 -31.08 7.98
N HIS A 22 34.82 -31.41 7.43
CA HIS A 22 34.46 -31.09 6.05
C HIS A 22 33.04 -30.53 6.01
N ARG A 23 32.84 -29.59 5.07
CA ARG A 23 31.56 -28.94 4.78
C ARG A 23 31.18 -29.28 3.35
N PHE A 24 29.97 -29.78 3.14
CA PHE A 24 29.43 -30.04 1.81
C PHE A 24 27.97 -29.58 1.72
N ILE A 25 27.48 -29.41 0.49
CA ILE A 25 26.11 -28.95 0.21
C ILE A 25 25.39 -30.09 -0.50
N VAL A 26 24.21 -30.44 0.00
CA VAL A 26 23.30 -31.41 -0.62
C VAL A 26 22.11 -30.65 -1.18
N LYS A 27 21.75 -30.94 -2.43
CA LYS A 27 20.60 -30.33 -3.10
C LYS A 27 19.45 -31.32 -3.27
N ARG A 28 18.25 -30.78 -3.44
CA ARG A 28 17.11 -31.57 -3.89
C ARG A 28 17.43 -32.23 -5.23
N TYR A 29 17.16 -33.52 -5.32
CA TYR A 29 17.45 -34.44 -6.42
C TYR A 29 18.92 -34.87 -6.57
N ASP A 30 19.79 -34.55 -5.61
CA ASP A 30 21.13 -35.15 -5.58
C ASP A 30 21.07 -36.62 -5.12
N ASP A 31 21.95 -37.45 -5.69
CA ASP A 31 22.21 -38.81 -5.21
C ASP A 31 23.13 -38.76 -4.00
N VAL A 32 22.69 -39.35 -2.89
CA VAL A 32 23.37 -39.33 -1.60
C VAL A 32 23.49 -40.72 -1.01
N GLU A 33 24.55 -40.92 -0.23
CA GLU A 33 24.75 -42.08 0.61
C GLU A 33 24.19 -41.81 2.00
N VAL A 34 23.20 -42.58 2.43
CA VAL A 34 22.61 -42.49 3.77
C VAL A 34 23.18 -43.60 4.64
N CYS A 35 23.91 -43.21 5.69
CA CYS A 35 24.59 -44.12 6.60
C CYS A 35 23.79 -44.26 7.90
N SER A 36 22.94 -45.28 7.98
CA SER A 36 22.08 -45.52 9.17
C SER A 36 22.81 -46.27 10.30
N SER A 37 23.97 -46.88 9.99
CA SER A 37 24.91 -47.48 10.93
C SER A 37 26.28 -47.68 10.23
N PRO A 38 27.40 -47.86 10.96
CA PRO A 38 28.74 -47.96 10.38
C PRO A 38 28.96 -49.08 9.35
N SER A 39 27.98 -49.99 9.21
CA SER A 39 28.03 -51.16 8.32
C SER A 39 26.96 -51.13 7.21
N LEU A 40 26.13 -50.08 7.14
CA LEU A 40 25.01 -50.02 6.21
C LEU A 40 24.89 -48.64 5.56
N VAL A 41 25.48 -48.52 4.38
CA VAL A 41 25.40 -47.35 3.48
C VAL A 41 24.39 -47.66 2.38
N ARG A 42 23.42 -46.76 2.15
CA ARG A 42 22.41 -46.90 1.09
C ARG A 42 22.42 -45.69 0.18
N LEU A 43 22.38 -45.91 -1.13
CA LEU A 43 22.27 -44.86 -2.15
C LEU A 43 20.81 -44.48 -2.38
N GLY A 44 20.50 -43.19 -2.31
CA GLY A 44 19.15 -42.69 -2.58
C GLY A 44 19.13 -41.24 -3.05
N GLU A 45 18.00 -40.82 -3.62
CA GLU A 45 17.80 -39.49 -4.20
C GLU A 45 17.09 -38.57 -3.20
N VAL A 46 17.59 -37.35 -3.01
CA VAL A 46 16.96 -36.37 -2.12
C VAL A 46 15.67 -35.82 -2.73
N LEU A 47 14.54 -35.95 -2.03
CA LEU A 47 13.25 -35.44 -2.50
C LEU A 47 12.80 -34.15 -1.83
N ASP A 48 13.18 -33.92 -0.58
CA ASP A 48 12.76 -32.76 0.20
C ASP A 48 13.76 -32.48 1.34
N ILE A 49 13.87 -31.22 1.74
CA ILE A 49 14.81 -30.74 2.76
C ILE A 49 14.04 -29.94 3.82
N ASP A 50 14.12 -30.38 5.08
CA ASP A 50 13.57 -29.64 6.22
C ASP A 50 14.71 -28.90 6.95
N HIS A 51 14.81 -27.59 6.71
CA HIS A 51 15.83 -26.74 7.31
C HIS A 51 15.60 -26.48 8.81
N ASP A 52 14.34 -26.52 9.28
CA ASP A 52 14.00 -26.25 10.68
C ASP A 52 14.45 -27.44 11.57
N MET A 53 14.30 -28.67 11.07
CA MET A 53 14.71 -29.91 11.77
C MET A 53 16.10 -30.41 11.37
N ARG A 54 16.71 -29.85 10.32
CA ARG A 54 17.93 -30.35 9.67
C ARG A 54 17.83 -31.83 9.29
N GLU A 55 16.77 -32.15 8.56
CA GLU A 55 16.50 -33.50 8.04
C GLU A 55 16.30 -33.46 6.51
N VAL A 56 16.61 -34.57 5.85
CA VAL A 56 16.46 -34.75 4.40
C VAL A 56 15.60 -35.98 4.14
N THR A 57 14.58 -35.83 3.28
CA THR A 57 13.76 -36.96 2.84
C THR A 57 14.36 -37.57 1.59
N VAL A 58 14.82 -38.82 1.69
CA VAL A 58 15.51 -39.54 0.62
C VAL A 58 14.62 -40.68 0.11
N ARG A 59 14.59 -40.90 -1.21
CA ARG A 59 13.96 -42.07 -1.85
C ARG A 59 15.02 -43.08 -2.21
N PHE A 60 14.86 -44.32 -1.75
CA PHE A 60 15.75 -45.42 -2.12
C PHE A 60 15.17 -46.19 -3.33
N PRO A 61 15.89 -46.26 -4.47
CA PRO A 61 15.41 -46.93 -5.68
C PRO A 61 15.11 -48.43 -5.48
N GLU A 62 15.85 -49.09 -4.59
CA GLU A 62 15.76 -50.54 -4.38
C GLU A 62 14.43 -51.01 -3.75
N TYR A 63 13.70 -50.14 -3.04
CA TYR A 63 12.48 -50.52 -2.30
C TYR A 63 11.29 -49.57 -2.51
N GLY A 64 11.48 -48.41 -3.14
CA GLY A 64 10.42 -47.43 -3.40
C GLY A 64 9.93 -46.65 -2.16
N GLU A 65 10.49 -46.94 -0.99
CA GLU A 65 10.18 -46.26 0.28
C GLU A 65 10.90 -44.90 0.39
N LYS A 66 10.20 -43.93 0.98
CA LYS A 66 10.76 -42.62 1.34
C LYS A 66 11.12 -42.64 2.82
N GLN A 67 12.31 -42.20 3.16
CA GLN A 67 12.76 -42.10 4.54
C GLN A 67 13.30 -40.71 4.82
N THR A 68 12.89 -40.13 5.94
CA THR A 68 13.44 -38.87 6.43
C THR A 68 14.59 -39.19 7.40
N VAL A 69 15.76 -38.65 7.12
CA VAL A 69 17.00 -38.90 7.86
C VAL A 69 17.67 -37.58 8.26
N PRO A 70 18.32 -37.50 9.42
CA PRO A 70 19.01 -36.27 9.82
C PRO A 70 20.19 -36.00 8.89
N VAL A 71 20.45 -34.72 8.61
CA VAL A 71 21.49 -34.30 7.64
C VAL A 71 22.88 -34.83 7.99
N GLU A 72 23.13 -35.14 9.27
CA GLU A 72 24.40 -35.70 9.68
C GLU A 72 24.66 -37.06 9.06
N ASP A 73 23.64 -37.90 8.84
CA ASP A 73 23.77 -39.25 8.28
C ASP A 73 23.82 -39.29 6.75
N VAL A 74 23.77 -38.12 6.09
CA VAL A 74 23.77 -37.97 4.63
C VAL A 74 25.16 -37.60 4.15
N TYR A 75 25.70 -38.40 3.25
CA TYR A 75 27.01 -38.23 2.62
C TYR A 75 26.84 -38.01 1.11
N PRO A 76 27.69 -37.21 0.46
CA PRO A 76 27.75 -37.22 -1.00
C PRO A 76 28.20 -38.61 -1.45
N ALA A 77 27.51 -39.21 -2.42
CA ALA A 77 27.92 -40.50 -2.96
C ALA A 77 29.37 -40.42 -3.46
N SER A 78 30.27 -41.25 -2.91
CA SER A 78 31.71 -41.13 -3.16
C SER A 78 32.25 -42.28 -3.99
N GLU A 79 32.90 -41.97 -5.12
CA GLU A 79 33.83 -42.87 -5.77
C GLU A 79 35.09 -43.03 -4.88
N SER A 80 35.01 -44.00 -3.96
CA SER A 80 36.07 -44.73 -3.24
C SER A 80 37.34 -44.01 -2.76
N THR A 81 37.50 -44.09 -1.44
CA THR A 81 38.59 -43.71 -0.51
C THR A 81 39.99 -44.35 -0.73
N GLY A 82 41.06 -43.65 -0.32
CA GLY A 82 42.42 -44.21 -0.13
C GLY A 82 43.35 -43.34 0.75
N LEU A 83 44.12 -44.00 1.64
CA LEU A 83 44.83 -43.50 2.84
C LEU A 83 46.14 -42.67 2.65
N ILE A 84 46.54 -42.03 3.77
CA ILE A 84 47.61 -41.03 4.09
C ILE A 84 49.08 -41.51 3.88
N PRO A 85 50.04 -40.59 3.60
CA PRO A 85 51.37 -40.62 4.24
C PRO A 85 51.79 -39.34 5.00
N LYS A 86 52.86 -39.52 5.79
CA LYS A 86 53.28 -38.76 6.97
C LYS A 86 54.33 -37.69 6.65
N SER A 87 54.18 -36.51 7.26
CA SER A 87 55.17 -35.44 7.45
C SER A 87 55.54 -34.55 6.25
N ILE A 88 55.55 -33.23 6.50
CA ILE A 88 55.75 -32.13 5.55
C ILE A 88 57.23 -31.98 5.09
N ALA A 89 58.17 -32.65 5.76
CA ALA A 89 59.61 -32.47 5.51
C ALA A 89 60.21 -33.40 4.45
N GLU A 90 59.47 -34.39 3.92
CA GLU A 90 59.92 -35.25 2.79
C GLU A 90 59.33 -34.85 1.42
N LEU A 91 58.41 -33.88 1.37
CA LEU A 91 57.76 -33.44 0.13
C LEU A 91 58.61 -32.48 -0.73
N GLU A 92 59.66 -31.89 -0.16
CA GLU A 92 60.48 -30.89 -0.87
C GLU A 92 61.65 -31.47 -1.68
N SER A 93 61.82 -32.80 -1.78
CA SER A 93 62.96 -33.42 -2.49
C SER A 93 62.61 -34.24 -3.75
N ARG A 94 61.35 -34.30 -4.20
CA ARG A 94 60.94 -35.11 -5.36
C ARG A 94 60.90 -34.28 -6.65
N VAL A 95 62.00 -34.25 -7.39
CA VAL A 95 62.09 -33.56 -8.69
C VAL A 95 61.35 -34.39 -9.76
N PRO A 96 60.37 -33.82 -10.49
CA PRO A 96 59.70 -34.51 -11.59
C PRO A 96 60.66 -34.80 -12.75
N SER A 97 60.69 -36.02 -13.27
CA SER A 97 61.45 -36.39 -14.46
C SER A 97 60.56 -36.36 -15.71
N ARG A 98 61.06 -35.71 -16.76
CA ARG A 98 60.40 -35.67 -18.07
C ARG A 98 60.95 -36.81 -18.91
N ILE A 99 60.07 -37.64 -19.48
CA ILE A 99 60.48 -38.76 -20.33
C ILE A 99 61.18 -38.19 -21.57
N ARG A 100 62.42 -38.62 -21.85
CA ARG A 100 63.15 -38.23 -23.07
C ARG A 100 62.62 -39.07 -24.23
N SER A 101 62.63 -38.50 -25.44
CA SER A 101 62.13 -39.16 -26.67
C SER A 101 62.76 -40.53 -26.94
N ASP A 102 63.95 -40.78 -26.41
CA ASP A 102 64.74 -41.99 -26.69
C ASP A 102 64.40 -43.19 -25.78
N ASP A 103 63.59 -43.01 -24.72
CA ASP A 103 63.17 -44.10 -23.80
C ASP A 103 61.88 -44.83 -24.27
N SER A 104 61.56 -44.78 -25.57
CA SER A 104 60.24 -45.08 -26.15
C SER A 104 59.97 -46.55 -26.49
N GLU A 105 60.27 -47.50 -25.59
CA GLU A 105 59.88 -48.91 -25.77
C GLU A 105 58.51 -49.29 -25.19
N ALA A 106 57.80 -48.39 -24.53
CA ALA A 106 56.38 -48.56 -24.16
C ALA A 106 55.52 -47.66 -25.06
N GLY A 107 54.51 -48.21 -25.75
CA GLY A 107 53.67 -47.56 -26.78
C GLY A 107 52.85 -46.34 -26.33
N LEU A 108 53.52 -45.30 -25.87
CA LEU A 108 52.96 -44.08 -25.30
C LEU A 108 52.83 -42.99 -26.37
N ILE A 109 51.68 -42.32 -26.38
CA ILE A 109 51.35 -41.25 -27.33
C ILE A 109 51.85 -39.92 -26.74
N ARG A 110 52.79 -39.25 -27.45
CA ARG A 110 53.40 -37.94 -27.08
C ARG A 110 54.26 -37.96 -25.79
N PRO A 111 55.38 -38.72 -25.76
CA PRO A 111 56.23 -38.88 -24.58
C PRO A 111 56.88 -37.57 -24.10
N ASP A 112 57.09 -36.58 -24.97
CA ASP A 112 57.66 -35.26 -24.64
C ASP A 112 56.77 -34.39 -23.73
N ARG A 113 55.49 -34.76 -23.60
CA ARG A 113 54.46 -34.05 -22.80
C ARG A 113 53.92 -34.89 -21.64
N GLN A 114 54.65 -35.95 -21.29
CA GLN A 114 54.36 -36.83 -20.18
C GLN A 114 55.39 -36.60 -19.05
N ILE A 115 54.90 -36.39 -17.84
CA ILE A 115 55.71 -36.24 -16.63
C ILE A 115 55.43 -37.47 -15.76
N SER A 116 56.43 -38.34 -15.58
CA SER A 116 56.30 -39.55 -14.79
C SER A 116 56.72 -39.31 -13.34
N PHE A 117 56.03 -39.96 -12.40
CA PHE A 117 56.34 -39.90 -10.97
C PHE A 117 56.64 -41.31 -10.44
N PRO A 118 57.85 -41.84 -10.70
CA PRO A 118 58.18 -43.24 -10.40
C PRO A 118 58.11 -43.61 -8.91
N ASP A 119 58.29 -42.62 -8.01
CA ASP A 119 58.28 -42.82 -6.55
C ASP A 119 56.94 -42.43 -5.89
N ALA A 120 55.92 -42.05 -6.67
CA ALA A 120 54.60 -41.64 -6.15
C ALA A 120 53.68 -42.85 -5.95
N VAL A 121 53.09 -42.97 -4.76
CA VAL A 121 52.18 -44.06 -4.40
C VAL A 121 50.74 -43.70 -4.78
N THR A 122 50.40 -42.41 -4.72
CA THR A 122 49.10 -41.86 -5.14
C THR A 122 49.25 -40.55 -5.91
N HIS A 123 48.20 -40.08 -6.59
CA HIS A 123 48.22 -38.81 -7.32
C HIS A 123 48.30 -37.57 -6.40
N PHE A 124 48.04 -37.73 -5.10
CA PHE A 124 48.22 -36.67 -4.11
C PHE A 124 49.69 -36.39 -3.78
N ASP A 125 50.60 -37.30 -4.13
CA ASP A 125 52.05 -37.13 -3.98
C ASP A 125 52.65 -36.26 -5.12
N TRP A 126 51.83 -35.83 -6.08
CA TRP A 126 52.29 -35.09 -7.26
C TRP A 126 52.25 -33.58 -6.99
N PRO A 127 53.24 -32.79 -7.48
CA PRO A 127 53.20 -31.33 -7.36
C PRO A 127 51.91 -30.73 -7.94
N ALA A 128 51.50 -29.56 -7.46
CA ALA A 128 50.31 -28.88 -7.98
C ALA A 128 50.41 -28.64 -9.50
N ALA A 129 49.35 -28.99 -10.23
CA ALA A 129 49.31 -28.91 -11.69
C ALA A 129 49.20 -27.47 -12.22
N ASP A 130 48.83 -26.52 -11.36
CA ASP A 130 48.47 -25.15 -11.74
C ASP A 130 49.63 -24.41 -12.44
N SER A 131 50.88 -24.76 -12.13
CA SER A 131 52.06 -24.18 -12.79
C SER A 131 52.29 -24.66 -14.22
N LEU A 132 51.60 -25.73 -14.64
CA LEU A 132 51.65 -26.32 -15.98
C LEU A 132 50.46 -25.91 -16.87
N HIS A 133 49.51 -25.17 -16.28
CA HIS A 133 48.29 -24.69 -16.94
C HIS A 133 48.50 -23.27 -17.46
N ASP A 134 48.32 -23.08 -18.76
CA ASP A 134 48.19 -21.77 -19.39
C ASP A 134 46.84 -21.65 -20.10
N ARG A 135 46.60 -20.58 -20.86
CA ARG A 135 45.33 -20.37 -21.58
C ARG A 135 44.91 -21.57 -22.46
N ASP A 136 45.88 -22.30 -23.01
CA ASP A 136 45.69 -23.33 -24.02
C ASP A 136 46.25 -24.70 -23.62
N THR A 137 46.70 -24.90 -22.37
CA THR A 137 47.13 -26.19 -21.82
C THR A 137 46.33 -26.58 -20.59
N ILE A 138 46.07 -27.87 -20.40
CA ILE A 138 45.54 -28.45 -19.16
C ILE A 138 46.17 -29.81 -18.93
N THR A 139 46.23 -30.27 -17.69
CA THR A 139 46.83 -31.56 -17.37
C THR A 139 45.82 -32.63 -17.00
N VAL A 140 46.14 -33.87 -17.34
CA VAL A 140 45.38 -35.07 -16.98
C VAL A 140 46.27 -36.00 -16.18
N ASP A 141 45.77 -36.42 -15.01
CA ASP A 141 46.52 -37.26 -14.08
C ASP A 141 46.03 -38.71 -14.18
N ARG A 142 46.97 -39.67 -14.32
CA ARG A 142 46.67 -41.10 -14.43
C ARG A 142 47.44 -41.91 -13.40
N VAL A 143 46.69 -42.55 -12.50
CA VAL A 143 47.20 -43.23 -11.29
C VAL A 143 47.29 -44.76 -11.48
N SER A 144 46.96 -45.29 -12.66
CA SER A 144 46.73 -46.72 -12.90
C SER A 144 47.92 -47.46 -13.54
N ASN A 145 48.12 -48.70 -13.06
CA ASN A 145 49.05 -49.74 -13.50
C ASN A 145 48.52 -50.61 -14.66
N GLU A 146 47.41 -50.25 -15.30
CA GLU A 146 46.93 -50.99 -16.47
C GLU A 146 47.82 -50.74 -17.68
N GLY A 147 48.68 -51.72 -18.00
CA GLY A 147 49.55 -51.70 -19.18
C GLY A 147 51.04 -51.45 -18.90
N GLY A 148 51.49 -51.46 -17.64
CA GLY A 148 52.92 -51.35 -17.28
C GLY A 148 53.51 -49.93 -17.39
N ALA A 149 52.67 -48.90 -17.55
CA ALA A 149 53.09 -47.51 -17.56
C ALA A 149 53.22 -46.94 -16.13
N LEU A 150 54.30 -46.22 -15.85
CA LEU A 150 54.49 -45.50 -14.58
C LEU A 150 53.37 -44.47 -14.37
N PRO A 151 52.94 -44.18 -13.12
CA PRO A 151 51.99 -43.10 -12.85
C PRO A 151 52.49 -41.77 -13.44
N HIS A 152 51.65 -41.10 -14.23
CA HIS A 152 52.10 -39.95 -15.03
C HIS A 152 51.03 -38.89 -15.25
N ARG A 153 51.49 -37.65 -15.39
CA ARG A 153 50.71 -36.48 -15.78
C ARG A 153 50.93 -36.16 -17.25
N PHE A 154 49.86 -36.07 -18.02
CA PHE A 154 49.89 -35.61 -19.40
C PHE A 154 49.50 -34.15 -19.52
N ILE A 155 50.18 -33.41 -20.40
CA ILE A 155 49.81 -32.04 -20.77
C ILE A 155 49.06 -32.07 -22.10
N ILE A 156 47.75 -31.77 -22.07
CA ILE A 156 46.88 -31.63 -23.23
C ILE A 156 46.84 -30.17 -23.66
N LYS A 157 46.98 -29.92 -24.96
CA LYS A 157 46.86 -28.57 -25.54
C LYS A 157 45.64 -28.43 -26.44
N ARG A 158 45.18 -27.19 -26.64
CA ARG A 158 44.20 -26.89 -27.70
C ARG A 158 44.78 -27.28 -29.07
N GLY A 159 43.99 -27.99 -29.86
CA GLY A 159 44.38 -28.59 -31.14
C GLY A 159 44.87 -30.05 -31.03
N ASP A 160 45.06 -30.58 -29.83
CA ASP A 160 45.47 -31.97 -29.66
C ASP A 160 44.32 -32.93 -30.01
N THR A 161 44.67 -34.10 -30.56
CA THR A 161 43.72 -35.19 -30.82
C THR A 161 43.61 -36.05 -29.56
N VAL A 162 42.40 -36.28 -29.10
CA VAL A 162 42.10 -37.04 -27.87
C VAL A 162 40.99 -38.05 -28.11
N ASP A 163 41.10 -39.20 -27.44
CA ASP A 163 40.04 -40.18 -27.31
C ASP A 163 39.16 -39.79 -26.12
N ALA A 164 37.89 -39.51 -26.39
CA ALA A 164 36.91 -39.11 -25.40
C ALA A 164 35.96 -40.27 -25.07
N TRP A 165 35.83 -40.57 -23.79
CA TRP A 165 35.01 -41.66 -23.27
C TRP A 165 33.59 -41.14 -22.99
N PHE A 166 32.63 -41.61 -23.77
CA PHE A 166 31.20 -41.36 -23.53
C PHE A 166 30.61 -42.35 -22.52
N SER A 167 31.18 -43.55 -22.45
CA SER A 167 30.85 -44.61 -21.49
C SER A 167 31.99 -45.64 -21.47
N ASN A 168 31.95 -46.62 -20.56
CA ASN A 168 32.95 -47.70 -20.48
C ASN A 168 33.08 -48.55 -21.77
N SER A 169 32.11 -48.46 -22.67
CA SER A 169 32.07 -49.22 -23.93
C SER A 169 32.07 -48.34 -25.18
N LYS A 170 32.10 -47.00 -25.04
CA LYS A 170 32.04 -46.06 -26.16
C LYS A 170 33.12 -44.98 -26.05
N ILE A 171 34.09 -45.05 -26.95
CA ILE A 171 35.19 -44.09 -27.08
C ILE A 171 35.15 -43.53 -28.51
N GLU A 172 35.24 -42.21 -28.66
CA GLU A 172 35.41 -41.57 -29.97
C GLU A 172 36.59 -40.60 -29.96
N THR A 173 37.31 -40.52 -31.08
CA THR A 173 38.46 -39.63 -31.24
C THR A 173 38.01 -38.26 -31.78
N GLY A 174 38.44 -37.18 -31.13
CA GLY A 174 38.14 -35.81 -31.55
C GLY A 174 39.27 -34.83 -31.27
N THR A 175 39.08 -33.56 -31.65
CA THR A 175 40.09 -32.50 -31.52
C THR A 175 39.71 -31.53 -30.42
N VAL A 176 40.66 -31.20 -29.55
CA VAL A 176 40.43 -30.23 -28.47
C VAL A 176 40.30 -28.81 -29.05
N VAL A 177 39.14 -28.18 -28.87
CA VAL A 177 38.85 -26.81 -29.35
C VAL A 177 38.74 -25.78 -28.22
N GLY A 178 38.58 -26.22 -26.97
CA GLY A 178 38.49 -25.35 -25.80
C GLY A 178 38.92 -26.04 -24.50
N ILE A 179 39.37 -25.24 -23.52
CA ILE A 179 39.82 -25.70 -22.21
C ILE A 179 39.18 -24.80 -21.15
N SER A 180 38.61 -25.41 -20.10
CA SER A 180 38.06 -24.72 -18.94
C SER A 180 38.78 -25.15 -17.67
N HIS A 181 39.70 -24.31 -17.20
CA HIS A 181 40.44 -24.53 -15.96
C HIS A 181 39.55 -24.60 -14.73
N ARG A 182 38.56 -23.70 -14.64
CA ARG A 182 37.63 -23.63 -13.51
C ARG A 182 36.76 -24.88 -13.37
N ARG A 183 36.41 -25.53 -14.49
CA ARG A 183 35.56 -26.73 -14.51
C ARG A 183 36.35 -28.03 -14.70
N ARG A 184 37.66 -27.95 -14.94
CA ARG A 184 38.53 -29.07 -15.33
C ARG A 184 37.97 -29.84 -16.53
N GLU A 185 37.49 -29.10 -17.53
CA GLU A 185 36.85 -29.64 -18.72
C GLU A 185 37.60 -29.24 -19.99
N VAL A 186 37.47 -30.08 -21.02
CA VAL A 186 38.02 -29.88 -22.34
C VAL A 186 36.91 -30.05 -23.36
N LYS A 187 36.73 -29.05 -24.21
CA LYS A 187 35.76 -29.08 -25.32
C LYS A 187 36.38 -29.81 -26.49
N VAL A 188 35.80 -30.95 -26.88
CA VAL A 188 36.27 -31.81 -27.97
C VAL A 188 35.29 -31.73 -29.14
N LEU A 189 35.80 -31.42 -30.32
CA LEU A 189 35.07 -31.39 -31.58
C LEU A 189 35.27 -32.71 -32.33
N PHE A 190 34.18 -33.37 -32.71
CA PHE A 190 34.22 -34.63 -33.47
C PHE A 190 33.98 -34.37 -34.96
N PRO A 191 34.50 -35.23 -35.87
CA PRO A 191 34.46 -35.02 -37.32
C PRO A 191 33.06 -34.80 -37.94
N ASN A 192 31.98 -35.23 -37.26
CA ASN A 192 30.60 -35.11 -37.74
C ASN A 192 29.73 -34.21 -36.82
N SER A 193 30.33 -33.42 -35.92
CA SER A 193 29.61 -32.53 -35.00
C SER A 193 29.91 -31.07 -35.30
N THR A 194 28.89 -30.22 -35.29
CA THR A 194 29.04 -28.76 -35.46
C THR A 194 29.26 -28.00 -34.15
N GLY A 195 29.09 -28.67 -33.00
CA GLY A 195 29.35 -28.13 -31.67
C GLY A 195 30.25 -29.07 -30.86
N GLY A 196 31.33 -28.53 -30.29
CA GLY A 196 32.22 -29.31 -29.44
C GLY A 196 31.56 -29.64 -28.08
N ILE A 197 31.72 -30.88 -27.64
CA ILE A 197 31.16 -31.41 -26.39
C ILE A 197 32.21 -31.23 -25.28
N ASP A 198 31.79 -30.76 -24.12
CA ASP A 198 32.68 -30.61 -22.96
C ASP A 198 32.83 -31.96 -22.25
N PHE A 199 34.07 -32.42 -22.08
CA PHE A 199 34.42 -33.61 -21.31
C PHE A 199 35.26 -33.22 -20.11
N HIS A 200 35.03 -33.86 -18.96
CA HIS A 200 35.94 -33.71 -17.84
C HIS A 200 37.32 -34.30 -18.19
N VAL A 201 38.41 -33.71 -17.68
CA VAL A 201 39.79 -34.16 -17.96
C VAL A 201 40.01 -35.66 -17.67
N GLY A 202 39.27 -36.23 -16.73
CA GLY A 202 39.31 -37.66 -16.41
C GLY A 202 38.78 -38.57 -17.52
N GLN A 203 37.97 -38.05 -18.46
CA GLN A 203 37.28 -38.81 -19.52
C GLN A 203 37.99 -38.77 -20.87
N ILE A 204 39.17 -38.14 -20.95
CA ILE A 204 39.91 -37.98 -22.22
C ILE A 204 41.32 -38.55 -22.12
N TYR A 205 41.84 -39.07 -23.23
CA TYR A 205 43.22 -39.56 -23.33
C TYR A 205 43.88 -39.10 -24.63
N PRO A 206 45.18 -38.74 -24.66
CA PRO A 206 45.86 -38.39 -25.90
C PRO A 206 45.79 -39.52 -26.93
N ALA A 207 45.32 -39.21 -28.13
CA ALA A 207 45.22 -40.16 -29.23
C ALA A 207 46.29 -39.89 -30.29
N LYS A 208 46.66 -40.93 -31.05
CA LYS A 208 47.56 -40.77 -32.19
C LYS A 208 46.84 -39.92 -33.23
N GLU A 209 47.51 -38.90 -33.77
CA GLU A 209 46.92 -38.11 -34.86
C GLU A 209 46.52 -39.04 -36.01
N PRO A 210 45.27 -39.00 -36.49
CA PRO A 210 44.85 -39.87 -37.58
C PRO A 210 45.66 -39.52 -38.82
N GLU A 211 46.29 -40.53 -39.45
CA GLU A 211 46.94 -40.30 -40.74
C GLU A 211 45.90 -39.77 -41.73
N PRO A 212 46.22 -38.68 -42.47
CA PRO A 212 45.27 -38.07 -43.38
C PRO A 212 44.82 -39.12 -44.39
N LYS A 213 43.54 -39.48 -44.37
CA LYS A 213 42.93 -40.28 -45.43
C LYS A 213 42.95 -39.46 -46.72
N THR A 214 43.98 -39.67 -47.53
CA THR A 214 44.03 -39.16 -48.91
C THR A 214 42.88 -39.79 -49.69
N GLN A 215 41.74 -39.10 -49.78
CA GLN A 215 40.68 -39.45 -50.71
C GLN A 215 41.13 -39.05 -52.11
N ALA A 216 41.75 -39.99 -52.82
CA ALA A 216 42.02 -39.87 -54.24
C ALA A 216 40.69 -39.79 -55.02
N GLY A 217 40.51 -38.73 -55.80
CA GLY A 217 39.55 -38.72 -56.92
C GLY A 217 38.38 -37.73 -56.87
N LEU A 218 38.31 -36.78 -55.92
CA LEU A 218 37.27 -35.74 -55.96
C LEU A 218 37.77 -34.47 -56.64
N VAL A 219 37.19 -34.18 -57.80
CA VAL A 219 37.40 -32.94 -58.54
C VAL A 219 36.54 -31.85 -57.90
N PRO A 220 37.08 -30.66 -57.58
CA PRO A 220 36.31 -29.55 -57.02
C PRO A 220 35.11 -29.20 -57.91
N VAL A 221 33.95 -28.93 -57.30
CA VAL A 221 32.71 -28.55 -58.01
C VAL A 221 32.95 -27.35 -58.94
N THR A 222 33.87 -26.45 -58.58
CA THR A 222 34.32 -25.33 -59.42
C THR A 222 34.90 -25.79 -60.77
N VAL A 223 35.73 -26.83 -60.79
CA VAL A 223 36.32 -27.39 -62.02
C VAL A 223 35.28 -28.14 -62.86
N VAL A 224 34.24 -28.68 -62.24
CA VAL A 224 33.10 -29.30 -62.93
C VAL A 224 32.20 -28.25 -63.58
N VAL A 225 31.96 -27.13 -62.89
CA VAL A 225 31.19 -25.97 -63.38
C VAL A 225 31.93 -25.26 -64.53
N ASP A 226 33.24 -25.09 -64.42
CA ASP A 226 34.07 -24.50 -65.48
C ASP A 226 34.05 -25.36 -66.76
N LYS A 227 34.15 -26.69 -66.62
CA LYS A 227 34.05 -27.62 -67.76
C LYS A 227 32.65 -27.67 -68.38
N LEU A 228 31.57 -27.49 -67.61
CA LEU A 228 30.20 -27.43 -68.11
C LEU A 228 29.94 -26.11 -68.87
N ASN A 229 30.47 -24.99 -68.37
CA ASN A 229 30.40 -23.69 -69.03
C ASN A 229 31.21 -23.66 -70.34
N GLU A 230 32.38 -24.32 -70.40
CA GLU A 230 33.12 -24.50 -71.66
C GLU A 230 32.39 -25.39 -72.68
N ARG A 231 31.67 -26.41 -72.21
CA ARG A 231 30.97 -27.39 -73.08
C ARG A 231 29.70 -26.84 -73.71
N HIS A 232 29.04 -25.86 -73.07
CA HIS A 232 27.77 -25.27 -73.53
C HIS A 232 27.86 -23.78 -73.89
N GLY A 233 29.03 -23.15 -73.76
CA GLY A 233 29.23 -21.69 -73.84
C GLY A 233 29.01 -21.00 -75.19
N LYS A 234 28.60 -21.72 -76.26
CA LYS A 234 28.35 -21.11 -77.58
C LYS A 234 26.88 -20.81 -77.89
N THR A 235 25.92 -21.20 -77.05
CA THR A 235 24.47 -21.04 -77.36
C THR A 235 23.60 -20.53 -76.22
N ILE A 236 24.18 -19.99 -75.14
CA ILE A 236 23.40 -19.54 -73.97
C ILE A 236 23.78 -18.10 -73.56
N THR A 237 22.76 -17.29 -73.27
CA THR A 237 22.86 -15.89 -72.83
C THR A 237 23.39 -15.75 -71.40
N GLU A 238 23.92 -14.57 -71.05
CA GLU A 238 24.55 -14.30 -69.74
C GLU A 238 23.64 -14.57 -68.53
N ALA A 239 22.31 -14.50 -68.71
CA ALA A 239 21.31 -14.74 -67.68
C ALA A 239 21.13 -16.23 -67.29
N ASP A 240 21.60 -17.17 -68.12
CA ASP A 240 21.37 -18.62 -67.95
C ASP A 240 22.62 -19.37 -67.45
N ARG A 241 23.72 -18.65 -67.16
CA ARG A 241 24.94 -19.26 -66.59
C ARG A 241 24.80 -19.38 -65.07
N LEU A 242 25.08 -20.56 -64.52
CA LEU A 242 25.17 -20.76 -63.06
C LEU A 242 26.31 -19.89 -62.50
N PRO A 243 26.08 -19.06 -61.47
CA PRO A 243 27.09 -18.13 -60.96
C PRO A 243 28.27 -18.88 -60.34
N SER A 244 29.49 -18.54 -60.77
CA SER A 244 30.72 -19.01 -60.12
C SER A 244 30.91 -18.32 -58.78
N LEU A 245 31.23 -19.07 -57.72
CA LEU A 245 31.59 -18.57 -56.37
C LEU A 245 32.91 -17.78 -56.34
N SER A 246 33.45 -17.43 -57.50
CA SER A 246 34.69 -16.68 -57.71
C SER A 246 34.43 -15.43 -58.54
N HIS A 247 33.51 -14.58 -58.10
CA HIS A 247 33.53 -13.18 -58.50
C HIS A 247 34.41 -12.39 -57.51
N PRO A 248 35.32 -11.52 -57.98
CA PRO A 248 36.02 -10.59 -57.11
C PRO A 248 34.99 -9.72 -56.38
N ARG A 249 35.21 -9.48 -55.07
CA ARG A 249 34.44 -8.53 -54.25
C ARG A 249 34.12 -7.31 -55.11
N ALA A 250 32.83 -7.06 -55.34
CA ALA A 250 32.37 -5.77 -55.83
C ALA A 250 33.00 -4.67 -54.95
N PRO A 251 33.36 -3.49 -55.52
CA PRO A 251 34.00 -2.44 -54.75
C PRO A 251 33.15 -2.14 -53.52
N ILE A 252 33.83 -2.06 -52.37
CA ILE A 252 33.27 -1.81 -51.04
C ILE A 252 32.17 -0.75 -51.16
N ARG A 253 30.90 -1.17 -51.12
CA ARG A 253 29.82 -0.30 -50.67
C ARG A 253 30.22 0.12 -49.25
N ASP A 254 30.13 1.41 -48.93
CA ASP A 254 30.53 1.92 -47.62
C ASP A 254 30.05 0.98 -46.49
N PRO A 255 30.94 0.56 -45.56
CA PRO A 255 30.58 -0.39 -44.53
C PRO A 255 29.40 0.15 -43.72
N TYR A 256 28.41 -0.70 -43.47
CA TYR A 256 27.24 -0.30 -42.70
C TYR A 256 27.66 -0.08 -41.24
N THR A 257 27.54 1.16 -40.74
CA THR A 257 28.01 1.56 -39.40
C THR A 257 26.86 1.82 -38.43
N PHE A 258 27.16 1.94 -37.13
CA PHE A 258 26.16 2.33 -36.13
C PHE A 258 25.45 3.66 -36.45
N GLU A 259 26.16 4.63 -37.03
CA GLU A 259 25.54 5.89 -37.47
C GLU A 259 24.63 5.71 -38.69
N SER A 260 24.96 4.79 -39.60
CA SER A 260 24.11 4.44 -40.75
C SER A 260 22.78 3.88 -40.28
N HIS A 261 22.81 3.01 -39.26
CA HIS A 261 21.60 2.49 -38.63
C HIS A 261 20.80 3.57 -37.91
N LYS A 262 21.47 4.49 -37.21
CA LYS A 262 20.82 5.62 -36.55
C LYS A 262 20.09 6.53 -37.56
N ALA A 263 20.69 6.75 -38.73
CA ALA A 263 20.07 7.48 -39.83
C ALA A 263 18.86 6.73 -40.42
N PHE A 264 18.93 5.42 -40.57
CA PHE A 264 17.78 4.60 -40.97
C PHE A 264 16.63 4.71 -39.95
N VAL A 265 16.92 4.57 -38.66
CA VAL A 265 15.90 4.70 -37.59
C VAL A 265 15.29 6.10 -37.57
N ALA A 266 16.08 7.14 -37.84
CA ALA A 266 15.54 8.50 -37.98
C ALA A 266 14.56 8.61 -39.17
N LYS A 267 14.91 8.04 -40.34
CA LYS A 267 14.02 7.97 -41.51
C LYS A 267 12.77 7.08 -41.28
N LEU A 268 12.90 6.06 -40.45
CA LEU A 268 11.77 5.23 -40.05
C LEU A 268 10.84 6.02 -39.12
N HIS A 269 11.39 6.86 -38.26
CA HIS A 269 10.63 7.71 -37.34
C HIS A 269 9.92 8.88 -38.04
N ASP A 270 10.57 9.51 -39.04
CA ASP A 270 9.99 10.61 -39.83
C ASP A 270 9.06 10.13 -40.96
N GLN A 271 8.90 8.81 -41.12
CA GLN A 271 8.08 8.16 -42.14
C GLN A 271 8.54 8.44 -43.59
N SER A 272 9.81 8.78 -43.80
CA SER A 272 10.40 9.03 -45.14
C SER A 272 11.10 7.81 -45.75
N VAL A 273 11.22 6.71 -45.02
CA VAL A 273 11.85 5.46 -45.50
C VAL A 273 11.00 4.81 -46.60
N THR A 274 11.65 4.29 -47.63
CA THR A 274 11.00 3.47 -48.67
C THR A 274 11.27 1.97 -48.43
N ILE A 275 10.47 1.08 -49.03
CA ILE A 275 10.71 -0.37 -48.92
C ILE A 275 12.07 -0.77 -49.54
N ALA A 276 12.52 -0.04 -50.56
CA ALA A 276 13.85 -0.23 -51.14
C ALA A 276 14.95 0.10 -50.12
N ASP A 277 14.81 1.19 -49.35
CA ASP A 277 15.75 1.54 -48.27
C ASP A 277 15.79 0.46 -47.16
N VAL A 278 14.64 -0.14 -46.84
CA VAL A 278 14.52 -1.23 -45.86
C VAL A 278 15.27 -2.46 -46.35
N HIS A 279 15.02 -2.90 -47.58
CA HIS A 279 15.70 -4.07 -48.15
C HIS A 279 17.21 -3.82 -48.31
N GLU A 280 17.61 -2.65 -48.83
CA GLU A 280 19.03 -2.32 -49.00
C GLU A 280 19.75 -2.20 -47.66
N GLY A 281 19.15 -1.52 -46.68
CA GLY A 281 19.71 -1.35 -45.35
C GLY A 281 19.87 -2.69 -44.61
N PHE A 282 18.86 -3.55 -44.70
CA PHE A 282 18.90 -4.89 -44.11
C PHE A 282 19.98 -5.77 -44.76
N SER A 283 20.03 -5.83 -46.10
CA SER A 283 21.05 -6.60 -46.82
C SER A 283 22.47 -6.11 -46.48
N ARG A 284 22.69 -4.78 -46.44
CA ARG A 284 23.99 -4.21 -46.08
C ARG A 284 24.40 -4.52 -44.63
N LEU A 285 23.46 -4.46 -43.68
CA LEU A 285 23.72 -4.82 -42.28
C LEU A 285 24.05 -6.31 -42.12
N LEU A 286 23.36 -7.18 -42.88
CA LEU A 286 23.56 -8.62 -42.85
C LEU A 286 24.91 -9.03 -43.47
N GLU A 287 25.24 -8.50 -44.65
CA GLU A 287 26.52 -8.73 -45.34
C GLU A 287 27.72 -8.19 -44.54
N GLY A 288 27.52 -7.10 -43.79
CA GLY A 288 28.54 -6.43 -42.97
C GLY A 288 28.60 -6.85 -41.50
N LYS A 289 27.97 -7.97 -41.11
CA LYS A 289 27.84 -8.42 -39.70
C LYS A 289 29.12 -8.26 -38.87
N ASP A 290 30.21 -8.87 -39.32
CA ASP A 290 31.45 -8.92 -38.55
C ASP A 290 32.09 -7.53 -38.41
N GLU A 291 32.01 -6.72 -39.46
CA GLU A 291 32.51 -5.35 -39.46
C GLU A 291 31.69 -4.45 -38.53
N PHE A 292 30.37 -4.64 -38.49
CA PHE A 292 29.45 -3.91 -37.62
C PHE A 292 29.65 -4.25 -36.14
N ILE A 293 29.78 -5.54 -35.80
CA ILE A 293 30.05 -5.98 -34.42
C ILE A 293 31.41 -5.41 -33.95
N LEU A 294 32.42 -5.40 -34.83
CA LEU A 294 33.71 -4.78 -34.53
C LEU A 294 33.60 -3.26 -34.35
N ASP A 295 32.77 -2.55 -35.12
CA ASP A 295 32.48 -1.12 -34.94
C ASP A 295 31.86 -0.86 -33.55
N LEU A 296 30.84 -1.65 -33.15
CA LEU A 296 30.22 -1.54 -31.82
C LEU A 296 31.22 -1.76 -30.69
N ILE A 297 32.07 -2.79 -30.80
CA ILE A 297 33.08 -3.11 -29.78
C ILE A 297 34.16 -2.02 -29.70
N LYS A 298 34.55 -1.42 -30.83
CA LYS A 298 35.53 -0.33 -30.86
C LYS A 298 34.96 0.97 -30.29
N ARG A 299 33.70 1.27 -30.60
CA ARG A 299 33.04 2.52 -30.25
C ARG A 299 32.59 2.59 -28.80
N PHE A 300 32.16 1.47 -28.20
CA PHE A 300 31.58 1.46 -26.86
C PHE A 300 32.41 0.63 -25.86
N LYS A 301 32.45 1.06 -24.60
CA LYS A 301 33.04 0.27 -23.51
C LYS A 301 32.07 -0.83 -23.08
N ALA A 302 32.58 -1.84 -22.36
CA ALA A 302 31.75 -2.96 -21.89
C ALA A 302 30.55 -2.51 -21.03
N PRO A 303 30.65 -1.55 -20.09
CA PRO A 303 29.48 -1.07 -19.34
C PRO A 303 28.43 -0.41 -20.24
N ASP A 304 28.86 0.33 -21.25
CA ASP A 304 27.96 1.05 -22.17
C ASP A 304 27.18 0.07 -23.05
N LEU A 305 27.84 -0.98 -23.56
CA LEU A 305 27.19 -2.06 -24.32
C LEU A 305 26.18 -2.83 -23.45
N LYS A 306 26.48 -3.04 -22.16
CA LYS A 306 25.52 -3.67 -21.24
C LYS A 306 24.26 -2.82 -21.05
N VAL A 307 24.43 -1.52 -20.85
CA VAL A 307 23.30 -0.59 -20.73
C VAL A 307 22.51 -0.54 -22.03
N LEU A 308 23.18 -0.53 -23.18
CA LEU A 308 22.55 -0.48 -24.49
C LEU A 308 21.78 -1.77 -24.80
N ALA A 309 22.38 -2.95 -24.58
CA ALA A 309 21.72 -4.24 -24.75
C ALA A 309 20.50 -4.40 -23.82
N ALA A 310 20.63 -3.98 -22.55
CA ALA A 310 19.51 -3.99 -21.60
C ALA A 310 18.36 -3.09 -22.04
N ARG A 311 18.65 -1.86 -22.52
CA ARG A 311 17.62 -0.94 -23.05
C ARG A 311 16.93 -1.48 -24.30
N LEU A 312 17.66 -2.26 -25.10
CA LEU A 312 17.17 -2.91 -26.30
C LEU A 312 16.39 -4.21 -26.01
N GLY A 313 16.29 -4.62 -24.74
CA GLY A 313 15.43 -5.70 -24.27
C GLY A 313 16.15 -7.00 -23.88
N ASP A 314 17.49 -7.00 -23.78
CA ASP A 314 18.24 -8.17 -23.33
C ASP A 314 18.31 -8.24 -21.79
N TRP A 315 17.52 -9.16 -21.22
CA TRP A 315 17.44 -9.43 -19.79
C TRP A 315 18.73 -10.01 -19.19
N ASN A 316 19.61 -10.58 -20.03
CA ASN A 316 20.88 -11.18 -19.65
C ASN A 316 22.09 -10.24 -19.89
N ALA A 317 21.87 -9.00 -20.34
CA ALA A 317 22.94 -8.07 -20.66
C ALA A 317 23.98 -7.89 -19.53
N LYS A 318 23.53 -7.96 -18.26
CA LYS A 318 24.41 -7.84 -17.09
C LYS A 318 25.41 -9.00 -16.96
N SER A 319 25.01 -10.22 -17.29
CA SER A 319 25.81 -11.45 -17.16
C SER A 319 26.63 -11.77 -18.42
N GLN A 320 26.29 -11.19 -19.57
CA GLN A 320 27.00 -11.37 -20.84
C GLN A 320 28.35 -10.65 -20.92
N SER A 321 29.25 -11.19 -21.74
CA SER A 321 30.52 -10.59 -22.15
C SER A 321 30.31 -9.38 -23.08
N LYS A 322 31.40 -8.64 -23.34
CA LYS A 322 31.35 -7.47 -24.23
C LYS A 322 30.92 -7.85 -25.66
N ASN A 323 31.41 -8.98 -26.16
CA ASN A 323 31.11 -9.44 -27.52
C ASN A 323 29.68 -9.98 -27.62
N GLU A 324 29.22 -10.74 -26.61
CA GLU A 324 27.84 -11.25 -26.56
C GLU A 324 26.82 -10.11 -26.50
N ASN A 325 27.09 -9.05 -25.71
CA ASN A 325 26.24 -7.86 -25.70
C ASN A 325 26.24 -7.17 -27.08
N ALA A 326 27.38 -7.06 -27.76
CA ALA A 326 27.46 -6.48 -29.10
C ALA A 326 26.68 -7.31 -30.15
N GLU A 327 26.73 -8.64 -30.05
CA GLU A 327 25.97 -9.54 -30.90
C GLU A 327 24.45 -9.48 -30.61
N SER A 328 24.08 -9.35 -29.34
CA SER A 328 22.68 -9.14 -28.91
C SER A 328 22.10 -7.83 -29.46
N ILE A 329 22.88 -6.74 -29.37
CA ILE A 329 22.53 -5.44 -29.96
C ILE A 329 22.35 -5.57 -31.48
N TYR A 330 23.28 -6.24 -32.18
CA TYR A 330 23.17 -6.50 -33.61
C TYR A 330 21.88 -7.26 -33.98
N ARG A 331 21.56 -8.34 -33.26
CA ARG A 331 20.32 -9.10 -33.47
C ARG A 331 19.08 -8.23 -33.27
N ARG A 332 19.06 -7.37 -32.25
CA ARG A 332 17.94 -6.45 -32.04
C ARG A 332 17.80 -5.43 -33.18
N MET A 333 18.90 -4.91 -33.70
CA MET A 333 18.90 -3.94 -34.80
C MET A 333 18.42 -4.53 -36.12
N LEU A 334 18.67 -5.83 -36.36
CA LEU A 334 18.06 -6.53 -37.50
C LEU A 334 16.53 -6.56 -37.41
N HIS A 335 15.97 -6.68 -36.20
CA HIS A 335 14.52 -6.64 -36.01
C HIS A 335 13.90 -5.28 -36.33
N ASP A 336 14.66 -4.17 -36.35
CA ASP A 336 14.11 -2.86 -36.71
C ASP A 336 13.69 -2.77 -38.19
N TYR A 337 14.15 -3.72 -39.02
CA TYR A 337 13.75 -3.86 -40.43
C TYR A 337 12.52 -4.75 -40.63
N HIS A 338 12.05 -5.41 -39.58
CA HIS A 338 10.94 -6.35 -39.62
C HIS A 338 9.64 -5.72 -39.08
N PHE A 339 8.62 -5.63 -39.92
CA PHE A 339 7.41 -4.83 -39.61
C PHE A 339 6.19 -5.64 -39.14
N SER A 340 6.27 -6.97 -39.08
CA SER A 340 5.17 -7.80 -38.57
C SER A 340 5.15 -7.86 -37.03
N ASP A 341 4.01 -8.22 -36.43
CA ASP A 341 3.76 -8.13 -34.98
C ASP A 341 4.64 -9.07 -34.14
N SER A 342 5.16 -10.14 -34.73
CA SER A 342 6.03 -11.09 -34.04
C SER A 342 6.89 -11.86 -35.03
N PHE A 343 8.17 -12.01 -34.70
CA PHE A 343 9.06 -12.94 -35.39
C PHE A 343 9.11 -14.26 -34.61
N SER A 344 8.75 -15.36 -35.27
CA SER A 344 8.88 -16.71 -34.72
C SER A 344 9.61 -17.60 -35.71
N TYR A 345 10.50 -18.45 -35.21
CA TYR A 345 11.24 -19.44 -36.01
C TYR A 345 11.20 -20.80 -35.28
N GLN A 346 11.29 -21.90 -36.02
CA GLN A 346 11.23 -23.24 -35.44
C GLN A 346 12.61 -23.70 -34.95
N MET A 347 12.61 -24.58 -33.93
CA MET A 347 13.82 -25.24 -33.46
C MET A 347 14.48 -26.04 -34.60
N GLY A 348 15.72 -25.69 -34.95
CA GLY A 348 16.48 -26.30 -36.04
C GLY A 348 16.58 -25.46 -37.33
N GLN A 349 15.86 -24.34 -37.43
CA GLN A 349 16.02 -23.37 -38.53
C GLN A 349 17.11 -22.35 -38.22
N ASP A 350 17.76 -21.82 -39.27
CA ASP A 350 18.70 -20.71 -39.12
C ASP A 350 17.94 -19.39 -38.92
N TYR A 351 18.17 -18.74 -37.77
CA TYR A 351 17.51 -17.49 -37.38
C TYR A 351 17.70 -16.36 -38.42
N PHE A 352 18.91 -16.22 -38.97
CA PHE A 352 19.22 -15.14 -39.91
C PHE A 352 18.59 -15.41 -41.28
N LEU A 353 18.57 -16.67 -41.71
CA LEU A 353 17.92 -17.05 -42.96
C LEU A 353 16.41 -16.79 -42.90
N GLU A 354 15.74 -17.19 -41.82
CA GLU A 354 14.30 -16.99 -41.65
C GLU A 354 13.94 -15.51 -41.55
N LEU A 355 14.68 -14.74 -40.74
CA LEU A 355 14.48 -13.29 -40.65
C LEU A 355 14.73 -12.60 -42.00
N SER A 356 15.74 -13.03 -42.76
CA SER A 356 16.01 -12.47 -44.08
C SER A 356 14.90 -12.75 -45.09
N GLY A 357 14.33 -13.95 -45.08
CA GLY A 357 13.21 -14.30 -45.94
C GLY A 357 11.98 -13.45 -45.65
N GLN A 358 11.67 -13.25 -44.36
CA GLN A 358 10.54 -12.43 -43.95
C GLN A 358 10.75 -10.95 -44.28
N VAL A 359 11.91 -10.37 -43.96
CA VAL A 359 12.21 -8.96 -44.25
C VAL A 359 12.21 -8.66 -45.75
N LEU A 360 12.83 -9.50 -46.57
CA LEU A 360 12.90 -9.28 -48.03
C LEU A 360 11.57 -9.57 -48.74
N SER A 361 10.64 -10.25 -48.09
CA SER A 361 9.28 -10.46 -48.59
C SER A 361 8.32 -9.31 -48.29
N GLN A 362 8.71 -8.38 -47.42
CA GLN A 362 7.87 -7.24 -47.04
C GLN A 362 7.63 -6.30 -48.23
N THR A 363 6.41 -5.78 -48.31
CA THR A 363 5.97 -4.92 -49.40
C THR A 363 5.84 -3.46 -48.96
N ALA A 364 5.64 -2.55 -49.91
CA ALA A 364 5.33 -1.15 -49.62
C ALA A 364 4.02 -1.01 -48.80
N ASP A 365 3.05 -1.91 -49.01
CA ASP A 365 1.81 -1.93 -48.24
C ASP A 365 2.06 -2.35 -46.78
N ASP A 366 2.97 -3.30 -46.52
CA ASP A 366 3.36 -3.69 -45.16
C ASP A 366 4.02 -2.55 -44.39
N LEU A 367 4.90 -1.79 -45.06
CA LEU A 367 5.52 -0.59 -44.50
C LEU A 367 4.48 0.50 -44.21
N LYS A 368 3.52 0.71 -45.12
CA LYS A 368 2.40 1.64 -44.90
C LYS A 368 1.52 1.22 -43.71
N ASN A 369 1.21 -0.07 -43.59
CA ASN A 369 0.46 -0.62 -42.47
C ASN A 369 1.23 -0.51 -41.14
N HIS A 370 2.56 -0.64 -41.17
CA HIS A 370 3.42 -0.39 -40.02
C HIS A 370 3.33 1.07 -39.54
N PHE A 371 3.41 2.03 -40.46
CA PHE A 371 3.24 3.45 -40.11
C PHE A 371 1.84 3.76 -39.59
N CYS A 372 0.78 3.22 -40.21
CA CYS A 372 -0.60 3.38 -39.73
C CYS A 372 -0.75 2.89 -38.28
N ARG A 373 -0.31 1.65 -37.99
CA ARG A 373 -0.32 1.08 -36.64
C ARG A 373 0.50 1.91 -35.64
N ARG A 374 1.67 2.42 -36.04
CA ARG A 374 2.49 3.32 -35.19
C ARG A 374 1.75 4.62 -34.89
N THR A 375 1.15 5.26 -35.89
CA THR A 375 0.39 6.51 -35.71
C THR A 375 -0.83 6.30 -34.82
N GLU A 376 -1.57 5.22 -35.02
CA GLU A 376 -2.71 4.84 -34.17
C GLU A 376 -2.27 4.54 -32.75
N SER A 377 -1.19 3.78 -32.56
CA SER A 377 -0.64 3.46 -31.23
C SER A 377 -0.11 4.71 -30.51
N SER A 378 0.55 5.62 -31.23
CA SER A 378 0.99 6.91 -30.69
C SER A 378 -0.19 7.80 -30.29
N ALA A 379 -1.21 7.90 -31.15
CA ALA A 379 -2.42 8.66 -30.85
C ALA A 379 -3.23 8.05 -29.69
N ALA A 380 -3.32 6.72 -29.62
CA ALA A 380 -3.93 6.01 -28.50
C ALA A 380 -3.16 6.27 -27.21
N ARG A 381 -1.82 6.17 -27.23
CA ARG A 381 -0.98 6.48 -26.07
C ARG A 381 -1.08 7.95 -25.66
N GLU A 382 -1.18 8.87 -26.60
CA GLU A 382 -1.40 10.29 -26.32
C GLU A 382 -2.77 10.52 -25.68
N LYS A 383 -3.83 9.89 -26.19
CA LYS A 383 -5.17 9.88 -25.58
C LYS A 383 -5.11 9.35 -24.14
N GLU A 384 -4.48 8.19 -23.92
CA GLU A 384 -4.32 7.58 -22.60
C GLU A 384 -3.62 8.50 -21.59
N LEU A 385 -2.66 9.30 -22.05
CA LEU A 385 -1.89 10.22 -21.22
C LEU A 385 -2.54 11.58 -21.01
N LEU A 386 -3.56 11.94 -21.80
CA LEU A 386 -4.29 13.21 -21.68
C LEU A 386 -5.63 13.02 -20.97
N ASN A 387 -6.41 12.03 -21.40
CA ASN A 387 -7.74 11.75 -20.89
C ASN A 387 -7.99 10.23 -20.77
N PRO A 388 -7.45 9.58 -19.72
CA PRO A 388 -7.72 8.18 -19.45
C PRO A 388 -9.18 7.97 -19.01
N GLU A 389 -9.85 6.95 -19.55
CA GLU A 389 -11.27 6.64 -19.31
C GLU A 389 -11.45 5.23 -18.71
N THR A 390 -10.57 4.28 -19.00
CA THR A 390 -10.65 2.91 -18.48
C THR A 390 -9.57 2.60 -17.45
N ILE A 391 -9.79 1.58 -16.60
CA ILE A 391 -8.81 1.17 -15.57
C ILE A 391 -7.44 0.86 -16.19
N SER A 392 -7.39 0.30 -17.40
CA SER A 392 -6.12 0.01 -18.09
C SER A 392 -5.40 1.29 -18.51
N GLU A 393 -6.13 2.25 -19.09
CA GLU A 393 -5.58 3.54 -19.51
C GLU A 393 -5.08 4.33 -18.29
N PHE A 394 -5.84 4.35 -17.18
CA PHE A 394 -5.39 4.96 -15.92
C PHE A 394 -4.12 4.31 -15.38
N ARG A 395 -4.00 2.98 -15.45
CA ARG A 395 -2.76 2.28 -15.05
C ARG A 395 -1.58 2.68 -15.93
N THR A 396 -1.78 2.85 -17.23
CA THR A 396 -0.74 3.38 -18.13
C THR A 396 -0.37 4.82 -17.72
N PHE A 397 -1.35 5.70 -17.50
CA PHE A 397 -1.10 7.07 -17.04
C PHE A 397 -0.29 7.09 -15.75
N ILE A 398 -0.70 6.32 -14.74
CA ILE A 398 -0.01 6.27 -13.43
C ILE A 398 1.41 5.73 -13.57
N ARG A 399 1.64 4.73 -14.42
CA ARG A 399 2.99 4.20 -14.68
C ARG A 399 3.93 5.23 -15.31
N GLU A 400 3.41 6.06 -16.22
CA GLU A 400 4.23 6.99 -17.02
C GLU A 400 4.38 8.37 -16.36
N LYS A 401 3.31 8.91 -15.76
CA LYS A 401 3.26 10.26 -15.17
C LYS A 401 3.14 10.27 -13.64
N GLY A 402 2.68 9.19 -13.03
CA GLY A 402 2.38 9.11 -11.60
C GLY A 402 0.95 9.56 -11.23
N GLU A 403 0.40 9.01 -10.14
CA GLU A 403 -0.95 9.32 -9.62
C GLU A 403 -1.10 10.79 -9.20
N SER A 404 -0.02 11.43 -8.74
CA SER A 404 -0.04 12.84 -8.34
C SER A 404 -0.36 13.80 -9.47
N GLN A 405 -0.18 13.37 -10.73
CA GLN A 405 -0.48 14.16 -11.93
C GLN A 405 -1.92 14.03 -12.42
N LEU A 406 -2.71 13.10 -11.87
CA LEU A 406 -4.14 13.02 -12.17
C LEU A 406 -4.86 14.26 -11.65
N SER A 407 -5.83 14.80 -12.38
CA SER A 407 -6.75 15.79 -11.82
C SER A 407 -7.63 15.16 -10.73
N ASN A 408 -8.31 15.97 -9.91
CA ASN A 408 -9.22 15.42 -8.89
C ASN A 408 -10.41 14.67 -9.52
N GLU A 409 -10.92 15.16 -10.65
CA GLU A 409 -11.98 14.50 -11.42
C GLU A 409 -11.51 13.17 -12.02
N GLN A 410 -10.32 13.14 -12.61
CA GLN A 410 -9.70 11.92 -13.14
C GLN A 410 -9.47 10.89 -12.03
N LEU A 411 -8.99 11.34 -10.86
CA LEU A 411 -8.80 10.47 -9.69
C LEU A 411 -10.15 9.93 -9.18
N ALA A 412 -11.21 10.76 -9.17
CA ALA A 412 -12.54 10.32 -8.77
C ALA A 412 -13.11 9.27 -9.73
N GLN A 413 -12.93 9.45 -11.04
CA GLN A 413 -13.33 8.46 -12.05
C GLN A 413 -12.55 7.15 -11.88
N PHE A 414 -11.23 7.23 -11.68
CA PHE A 414 -10.39 6.06 -11.45
C PHE A 414 -10.82 5.28 -10.19
N ASP A 415 -11.01 5.99 -9.07
CA ASP A 415 -11.47 5.41 -7.81
C ASP A 415 -12.83 4.72 -7.99
N ARG A 416 -13.77 5.35 -8.69
CA ARG A 416 -15.10 4.81 -8.99
C ARG A 416 -15.02 3.51 -9.78
N LEU A 417 -14.30 3.52 -10.91
CA LEU A 417 -14.14 2.34 -11.77
C LEU A 417 -13.50 1.18 -11.02
N HIS A 418 -12.48 1.46 -10.22
CA HIS A 418 -11.81 0.44 -9.41
C HIS A 418 -12.72 -0.11 -8.30
N ALA A 419 -13.43 0.77 -7.58
CA ALA A 419 -14.38 0.38 -6.55
C ALA A 419 -15.52 -0.48 -7.11
N ASP A 420 -16.07 -0.11 -8.26
CA ASP A 420 -17.14 -0.87 -8.94
C ASP A 420 -16.65 -2.24 -9.39
N ALA A 421 -15.46 -2.32 -9.99
CA ALA A 421 -14.86 -3.59 -10.39
C ALA A 421 -14.57 -4.50 -9.18
N SER A 422 -14.02 -3.94 -8.09
CA SER A 422 -13.71 -4.65 -6.85
C SER A 422 -14.98 -5.20 -6.18
N ARG A 423 -16.03 -4.37 -6.08
CA ARG A 423 -17.35 -4.77 -5.55
C ARG A 423 -18.04 -5.80 -6.42
N LYS A 424 -17.98 -5.66 -7.76
CA LYS A 424 -18.55 -6.63 -8.72
C LYS A 424 -17.90 -8.00 -8.53
N ARG A 425 -16.56 -8.08 -8.52
CA ARG A 425 -15.83 -9.33 -8.28
C ARG A 425 -16.21 -9.97 -6.94
N ARG A 426 -16.27 -9.19 -5.85
CA ARG A 426 -16.68 -9.73 -4.53
C ARG A 426 -18.13 -10.21 -4.51
N LYS A 427 -19.01 -9.59 -5.28
CA LYS A 427 -20.41 -10.02 -5.41
C LYS A 427 -20.49 -11.35 -6.14
N GLU A 428 -19.73 -11.51 -7.23
CA GLU A 428 -19.61 -12.77 -7.99
C GLU A 428 -19.00 -13.90 -7.14
N GLU A 429 -17.94 -13.62 -6.38
CA GLU A 429 -17.30 -14.61 -5.48
C GLU A 429 -18.19 -15.05 -4.30
N LYS A 430 -19.03 -14.15 -3.75
CA LYS A 430 -19.89 -14.45 -2.59
C LYS A 430 -21.24 -15.08 -2.95
N GLN A 431 -21.71 -14.93 -4.18
CA GLN A 431 -23.04 -15.38 -4.59
C GLN A 431 -22.96 -16.66 -5.43
N SER A 432 -22.88 -17.81 -4.76
CA SER A 432 -23.47 -19.02 -5.36
C SER A 432 -24.98 -18.82 -5.37
N HIS A 433 -25.52 -18.44 -6.53
CA HIS A 433 -26.96 -18.30 -6.78
C HIS A 433 -27.68 -19.64 -6.68
N THR A 434 -26.96 -20.72 -6.98
CA THR A 434 -27.43 -22.09 -6.86
C THR A 434 -27.12 -22.68 -5.48
N VAL A 435 -28.10 -23.35 -4.89
CA VAL A 435 -27.89 -24.29 -3.78
C VAL A 435 -27.93 -25.70 -4.36
N GLU A 436 -26.81 -26.40 -4.26
CA GLU A 436 -26.72 -27.77 -4.79
C GLU A 436 -27.61 -28.75 -4.04
N LYS A 437 -28.13 -29.76 -4.77
CA LYS A 437 -28.88 -30.89 -4.21
C LYS A 437 -28.12 -31.58 -3.08
N PHE A 438 -28.83 -32.30 -2.21
CA PHE A 438 -28.18 -33.03 -1.10
C PHE A 438 -27.13 -34.04 -1.59
N GLU A 439 -25.97 -34.07 -0.92
CA GLU A 439 -24.85 -34.95 -1.29
C GLU A 439 -24.93 -36.31 -0.60
N SER A 440 -25.56 -36.38 0.57
CA SER A 440 -25.69 -37.61 1.34
C SER A 440 -26.69 -38.59 0.71
N GLY A 441 -26.25 -39.83 0.44
CA GLY A 441 -27.09 -40.91 -0.12
C GLY A 441 -28.22 -41.36 0.81
N GLU A 442 -28.12 -41.11 2.12
CA GLU A 442 -29.18 -41.39 3.11
C GLU A 442 -30.47 -40.60 2.86
N LEU A 443 -30.37 -39.47 2.15
CA LEU A 443 -31.49 -38.56 1.91
C LEU A 443 -32.38 -38.98 0.73
N SER A 444 -32.00 -40.02 -0.02
CA SER A 444 -32.79 -40.54 -1.14
C SER A 444 -34.03 -41.34 -0.70
N ASP A 445 -34.02 -41.87 0.53
CA ASP A 445 -35.09 -42.72 1.08
C ASP A 445 -35.89 -42.04 2.23
N ILE A 446 -35.63 -40.75 2.52
CA ILE A 446 -36.25 -40.03 3.65
C ILE A 446 -37.43 -39.18 3.16
N GLU A 447 -38.61 -39.42 3.73
CA GLU A 447 -39.79 -38.59 3.49
C GLU A 447 -39.74 -37.27 4.29
N PHE A 448 -40.00 -36.17 3.59
CA PHE A 448 -40.21 -34.85 4.19
C PHE A 448 -41.71 -34.56 4.30
N THR A 449 -42.18 -34.19 5.48
CA THR A 449 -43.57 -33.75 5.70
C THR A 449 -43.60 -32.27 6.04
N ILE A 450 -44.44 -31.49 5.36
CA ILE A 450 -44.64 -30.06 5.65
C ILE A 450 -45.90 -29.89 6.50
N THR A 451 -45.76 -29.31 7.68
CA THR A 451 -46.88 -28.95 8.57
C THR A 451 -46.97 -27.44 8.74
N GLU A 452 -48.18 -26.92 8.95
CA GLU A 452 -48.42 -25.50 9.22
C GLU A 452 -48.40 -25.24 10.73
N GLY A 453 -47.62 -24.26 11.14
CA GLY A 453 -47.54 -23.72 12.49
C GLY A 453 -47.72 -22.20 12.46
N PHE A 454 -47.45 -21.54 13.60
CA PHE A 454 -47.65 -20.10 13.73
C PHE A 454 -46.52 -19.43 14.51
N HIS A 455 -45.97 -18.34 13.96
CA HIS A 455 -44.88 -17.61 14.60
C HIS A 455 -45.42 -16.47 15.49
N THR A 456 -45.68 -16.77 16.76
CA THR A 456 -46.32 -15.87 17.74
C THR A 456 -45.74 -14.45 17.82
N LYS A 457 -44.41 -14.27 17.77
CA LYS A 457 -43.79 -12.93 17.84
C LYS A 457 -44.00 -12.07 16.58
N LYS A 458 -44.17 -12.71 15.42
CA LYS A 458 -44.31 -12.01 14.12
C LYS A 458 -45.74 -12.03 13.60
N GLN A 459 -46.62 -12.83 14.23
CA GLN A 459 -48.03 -12.97 13.86
C GLN A 459 -48.20 -13.41 12.39
N ILE A 460 -47.38 -14.36 11.94
CA ILE A 460 -47.40 -14.91 10.57
C ILE A 460 -47.46 -16.44 10.61
N PRO A 461 -48.06 -17.09 9.59
CA PRO A 461 -48.00 -18.55 9.44
C PRO A 461 -46.54 -19.00 9.28
N LEU A 462 -46.28 -20.25 9.68
CA LEU A 462 -44.96 -20.86 9.63
C LEU A 462 -45.06 -22.23 9.00
N PHE A 463 -44.16 -22.56 8.08
CA PHE A 463 -44.14 -23.86 7.41
C PHE A 463 -42.98 -24.69 7.98
N ILE A 464 -43.29 -25.85 8.56
CA ILE A 464 -42.36 -26.69 9.29
C ILE A 464 -42.14 -27.98 8.50
N VAL A 465 -40.92 -28.17 7.99
CA VAL A 465 -40.48 -29.38 7.30
C VAL A 465 -39.90 -30.35 8.34
N GLN A 466 -40.59 -31.48 8.52
CA GLN A 466 -40.20 -32.57 9.42
C GLN A 466 -39.59 -33.72 8.61
N ILE A 467 -38.61 -34.39 9.20
CA ILE A 467 -37.94 -35.55 8.61
C ILE A 467 -38.50 -36.85 9.23
N GLY A 468 -38.88 -37.82 8.39
CA GLY A 468 -39.51 -39.07 8.82
C GLY A 468 -38.59 -40.07 9.55
N GLY A 469 -37.29 -39.80 9.63
CA GLY A 469 -36.29 -40.71 10.24
C GLY A 469 -35.13 -39.99 10.93
N ARG A 470 -34.30 -40.74 11.66
CA ARG A 470 -33.04 -40.23 12.24
C ARG A 470 -31.95 -40.19 11.17
N VAL A 471 -31.23 -39.08 11.11
CA VAL A 471 -30.11 -38.84 10.18
C VAL A 471 -28.78 -38.74 10.93
N GLU A 472 -27.69 -39.06 10.25
CA GLU A 472 -26.33 -38.85 10.77
C GLU A 472 -26.03 -37.37 11.05
N ARG A 473 -25.07 -37.11 11.95
CA ARG A 473 -24.74 -35.74 12.38
C ARG A 473 -24.21 -34.87 11.24
N SER A 474 -23.46 -35.47 10.31
CA SER A 474 -22.97 -34.81 9.09
C SER A 474 -24.13 -34.43 8.16
N THR A 475 -25.03 -35.37 7.88
CA THR A 475 -26.24 -35.18 7.07
C THR A 475 -27.15 -34.10 7.68
N PHE A 476 -27.34 -34.10 9.00
CA PHE A 476 -28.10 -33.05 9.68
C PHE A 476 -27.44 -31.67 9.58
N SER A 477 -26.12 -31.61 9.67
CA SER A 477 -25.36 -30.36 9.51
C SER A 477 -25.49 -29.80 8.08
N GLU A 478 -25.51 -30.69 7.08
CA GLU A 478 -25.77 -30.35 5.69
C GLU A 478 -27.19 -29.78 5.51
N LEU A 479 -28.22 -30.51 5.98
CA LEU A 479 -29.62 -30.07 5.97
C LEU A 479 -29.80 -28.69 6.62
N LYS A 480 -29.20 -28.49 7.79
CA LYS A 480 -29.22 -27.22 8.50
C LYS A 480 -28.54 -26.10 7.73
N THR A 481 -27.43 -26.40 7.07
CA THR A 481 -26.70 -25.42 6.26
C THR A 481 -27.52 -25.03 5.03
N LYS A 482 -28.07 -26.01 4.30
CA LYS A 482 -28.90 -25.79 3.11
C LYS A 482 -30.23 -25.11 3.43
N ALA A 483 -30.90 -25.48 4.53
CA ALA A 483 -32.09 -24.77 5.03
C ALA A 483 -31.78 -23.30 5.28
N LYS A 484 -30.64 -23.00 5.93
CA LYS A 484 -30.18 -21.63 6.17
C LYS A 484 -29.84 -20.87 4.88
N MET A 485 -29.36 -21.56 3.85
CA MET A 485 -29.00 -20.98 2.56
C MET A 485 -30.22 -20.46 1.78
N ILE A 486 -31.37 -21.12 1.92
CA ILE A 486 -32.65 -20.74 1.29
C ILE A 486 -33.58 -19.95 2.23
N GLY A 487 -33.10 -19.58 3.42
CA GLY A 487 -33.81 -18.66 4.32
C GLY A 487 -34.53 -19.28 5.53
N GLY A 488 -34.46 -20.60 5.72
CA GLY A 488 -35.03 -21.30 6.88
C GLY A 488 -34.07 -21.45 8.07
N TRP A 489 -34.59 -22.04 9.15
CA TRP A 489 -33.82 -22.38 10.35
C TRP A 489 -34.35 -23.67 10.97
N TYR A 490 -33.55 -24.35 11.80
CA TYR A 490 -34.03 -25.50 12.57
C TYR A 490 -34.48 -25.06 13.96
N SER A 491 -35.62 -25.55 14.43
CA SER A 491 -36.12 -25.34 15.79
C SER A 491 -36.54 -26.67 16.41
N SER A 492 -36.16 -26.86 17.67
CA SER A 492 -36.57 -28.01 18.49
C SER A 492 -37.27 -27.56 19.79
N PHE A 493 -37.74 -26.32 19.84
CA PHE A 493 -38.28 -25.69 21.05
C PHE A 493 -39.61 -26.33 21.51
N VAL A 494 -40.47 -26.72 20.57
CA VAL A 494 -41.73 -27.46 20.83
C VAL A 494 -41.62 -28.81 20.14
N LYS A 495 -41.79 -29.92 20.88
CA LYS A 495 -41.58 -31.28 20.35
C LYS A 495 -42.46 -31.58 19.13
N ASP A 496 -43.74 -31.22 19.19
CA ASP A 496 -44.71 -31.49 18.12
C ASP A 496 -44.53 -30.57 16.89
N GLN A 497 -43.75 -29.50 17.02
CA GLN A 497 -43.42 -28.53 15.96
C GLN A 497 -41.91 -28.48 15.70
N SER A 498 -41.19 -29.55 16.05
CA SER A 498 -39.76 -29.66 15.83
C SER A 498 -39.48 -29.96 14.35
N GLY A 499 -38.57 -29.21 13.74
CA GLY A 499 -38.27 -29.32 12.31
C GLY A 499 -37.56 -28.09 11.72
N PHE A 500 -37.39 -28.10 10.40
CA PHE A 500 -36.86 -26.97 9.63
C PHE A 500 -38.00 -26.00 9.29
N GLN A 501 -37.93 -24.78 9.77
CA GLN A 501 -39.01 -23.80 9.71
C GLN A 501 -38.72 -22.71 8.66
N PHE A 502 -39.76 -22.29 7.96
CA PHE A 502 -39.75 -21.31 6.88
C PHE A 502 -40.95 -20.35 7.01
N TYR A 503 -40.79 -19.12 6.53
CA TYR A 503 -41.87 -18.12 6.55
C TYR A 503 -42.88 -18.32 5.41
N ASP A 504 -42.42 -18.84 4.27
CA ASP A 504 -43.24 -18.98 3.06
C ASP A 504 -43.28 -20.45 2.63
N ARG A 505 -44.45 -20.92 2.20
CA ARG A 505 -44.65 -22.31 1.75
C ARG A 505 -43.75 -22.64 0.58
N GLU A 506 -43.61 -21.71 -0.38
CA GLU A 506 -42.73 -21.88 -1.54
C GLU A 506 -41.27 -22.11 -1.14
N THR A 507 -40.78 -21.44 -0.10
CA THR A 507 -39.40 -21.66 0.38
C THR A 507 -39.22 -23.00 1.08
N ALA A 508 -40.26 -23.50 1.76
CA ALA A 508 -40.28 -24.85 2.32
C ALA A 508 -40.33 -25.92 1.21
N ASP A 509 -41.14 -25.71 0.17
CA ASP A 509 -41.21 -26.60 -1.00
C ASP A 509 -39.86 -26.63 -1.74
N ARG A 510 -39.20 -25.48 -1.89
CA ARG A 510 -37.83 -25.39 -2.42
C ARG A 510 -36.83 -26.18 -1.58
N PHE A 511 -36.92 -26.14 -0.26
CA PHE A 511 -36.09 -26.97 0.63
C PHE A 511 -36.27 -28.47 0.36
N VAL A 512 -37.52 -28.92 0.23
CA VAL A 512 -37.85 -30.33 -0.04
C VAL A 512 -37.34 -30.74 -1.42
N SER A 513 -37.42 -29.85 -2.42
CA SER A 513 -36.95 -30.12 -3.79
C SER A 513 -35.43 -30.31 -3.92
N LEU A 514 -34.63 -29.89 -2.92
CA LEU A 514 -33.18 -30.15 -2.86
C LEU A 514 -32.82 -31.64 -2.71
N SER A 515 -33.80 -32.51 -2.45
CA SER A 515 -33.64 -33.98 -2.55
C SER A 515 -33.33 -34.48 -3.96
N GLY A 516 -33.82 -33.79 -5.00
CA GLY A 516 -33.65 -34.20 -6.39
C GLY A 516 -32.91 -33.19 -7.28
N THR A 517 -33.11 -31.90 -7.07
CA THR A 517 -32.62 -30.84 -7.97
C THR A 517 -31.97 -29.69 -7.22
N SER A 518 -30.95 -29.06 -7.82
CA SER A 518 -30.36 -27.83 -7.30
C SER A 518 -31.34 -26.65 -7.50
N VAL A 519 -31.38 -25.73 -6.55
CA VAL A 519 -32.39 -24.65 -6.50
C VAL A 519 -31.73 -23.28 -6.60
N ASP A 520 -32.31 -22.39 -7.40
CA ASP A 520 -31.92 -20.97 -7.42
C ASP A 520 -32.52 -20.21 -6.23
N ARG A 521 -31.68 -19.39 -5.58
CA ARG A 521 -32.03 -18.57 -4.41
C ARG A 521 -31.81 -17.07 -4.63
N THR A 522 -31.75 -16.62 -5.88
CA THR A 522 -31.59 -15.20 -6.24
C THR A 522 -32.57 -14.28 -5.51
N ASP A 523 -33.86 -14.63 -5.51
CA ASP A 523 -34.95 -13.91 -4.84
C ASP A 523 -34.76 -13.85 -3.31
N VAL A 524 -34.40 -14.96 -2.67
CA VAL A 524 -34.11 -15.02 -1.23
C VAL A 524 -32.93 -14.11 -0.87
N LEU A 525 -31.88 -14.07 -1.70
CA LEU A 525 -30.73 -13.20 -1.49
C LEU A 525 -31.09 -11.72 -1.65
N GLN A 526 -31.92 -11.36 -2.63
CA GLN A 526 -32.42 -10.00 -2.83
C GLN A 526 -33.33 -9.56 -1.67
N ALA A 527 -34.34 -10.34 -1.32
CA ALA A 527 -35.25 -10.04 -0.20
C ALA A 527 -34.49 -9.89 1.12
N ARG A 528 -33.48 -10.73 1.36
CA ARG A 528 -32.60 -10.60 2.53
C ARG A 528 -31.74 -9.34 2.50
N LYS A 529 -31.30 -8.88 1.33
CA LYS A 529 -30.54 -7.63 1.16
C LYS A 529 -31.44 -6.43 1.48
N THR A 530 -32.59 -6.31 0.81
CA THR A 530 -33.54 -5.21 1.03
C THR A 530 -33.98 -5.10 2.48
N ARG A 531 -34.33 -6.23 3.12
CA ARG A 531 -34.69 -6.24 4.54
C ARG A 531 -33.55 -5.79 5.46
N LYS A 532 -32.29 -6.12 5.12
CA LYS A 532 -31.13 -5.67 5.90
C LYS A 532 -30.86 -4.18 5.74
N GLU A 533 -31.14 -3.61 4.57
CA GLU A 533 -30.97 -2.18 4.28
C GLU A 533 -32.05 -1.35 4.96
N LEU A 534 -33.32 -1.74 4.82
CA LEU A 534 -34.43 -1.09 5.52
C LEU A 534 -34.23 -1.12 7.04
N ASN A 535 -33.95 -2.30 7.61
CA ASN A 535 -33.65 -2.42 9.04
C ASN A 535 -32.41 -1.63 9.47
N ALA A 536 -31.47 -1.36 8.57
CA ALA A 536 -30.28 -0.57 8.87
C ALA A 536 -30.60 0.92 8.90
N SER A 537 -31.29 1.42 7.87
CA SER A 537 -31.75 2.80 7.79
C SER A 537 -32.64 3.14 8.99
N GLU A 538 -33.65 2.32 9.31
CA GLU A 538 -34.54 2.53 10.45
C GLU A 538 -33.77 2.66 11.78
N ARG A 539 -32.83 1.74 12.04
CA ARG A 539 -32.01 1.78 13.26
C ARG A 539 -31.09 3.00 13.34
N LEU A 540 -30.57 3.45 12.21
CA LEU A 540 -29.72 4.64 12.16
C LEU A 540 -30.56 5.91 12.38
N HIS A 541 -31.77 5.98 11.83
CA HIS A 541 -32.71 7.07 12.14
C HIS A 541 -33.08 7.12 13.62
N GLU A 542 -33.42 5.98 14.22
CA GLU A 542 -33.74 5.87 15.65
C GLU A 542 -32.54 6.31 16.50
N LEU A 543 -31.33 5.81 16.20
CA LEU A 543 -30.10 6.20 16.87
C LEU A 543 -29.83 7.71 16.76
N ALA A 544 -30.02 8.28 15.57
CA ALA A 544 -29.82 9.71 15.34
C ALA A 544 -30.80 10.55 16.17
N ALA A 545 -32.09 10.16 16.20
CA ALA A 545 -33.09 10.83 17.00
C ALA A 545 -32.76 10.80 18.50
N GLU A 546 -32.39 9.62 19.03
CA GLU A 546 -31.95 9.50 20.43
C GLU A 546 -30.73 10.37 20.74
N MET A 547 -29.76 10.43 19.83
CA MET A 547 -28.55 11.23 20.00
C MET A 547 -28.85 12.72 20.03
N LEU A 548 -29.78 13.19 19.19
CA LEU A 548 -30.22 14.60 19.18
C LEU A 548 -30.90 14.96 20.50
N THR A 549 -31.85 14.15 20.96
CA THR A 549 -32.56 14.39 22.23
C THR A 549 -31.59 14.43 23.43
N ARG A 550 -30.70 13.43 23.56
CA ARG A 550 -29.70 13.42 24.66
C ARG A 550 -28.76 14.62 24.62
N ALA A 551 -28.39 15.07 23.43
CA ALA A 551 -27.52 16.22 23.27
C ALA A 551 -28.23 17.53 23.63
N GLU A 552 -29.50 17.69 23.26
CA GLU A 552 -30.35 18.83 23.64
C GLU A 552 -30.54 18.90 25.16
N GLU A 553 -30.88 17.77 25.80
CA GLU A 553 -30.96 17.66 27.26
C GLU A 553 -29.64 18.05 27.94
N SER A 554 -28.50 17.62 27.38
CA SER A 554 -27.17 17.95 27.91
C SER A 554 -26.83 19.44 27.78
N ILE A 555 -27.24 20.07 26.67
CA ILE A 555 -27.05 21.51 26.46
C ILE A 555 -27.90 22.30 27.45
N GLU A 556 -29.16 21.91 27.61
CA GLU A 556 -30.09 22.58 28.52
C GLU A 556 -29.66 22.42 29.99
N ALA A 557 -29.27 21.22 30.41
CA ALA A 557 -28.71 20.98 31.74
C ALA A 557 -27.43 21.79 31.99
N SER A 558 -26.59 21.95 30.97
CA SER A 558 -25.37 22.77 31.06
C SER A 558 -25.69 24.26 31.21
N LYS A 559 -26.66 24.79 30.46
CA LYS A 559 -27.12 26.18 30.60
C LYS A 559 -27.67 26.48 31.99
N ASN A 560 -28.40 25.54 32.57
CA ASN A 560 -28.97 25.65 33.92
C ASN A 560 -27.95 25.40 35.05
N SER A 561 -26.70 25.04 34.74
CA SER A 561 -25.66 24.79 35.74
C SER A 561 -24.93 26.08 36.15
N LEU A 562 -24.52 26.14 37.43
CA LEU A 562 -23.72 27.24 38.00
C LEU A 562 -22.38 27.42 37.27
N GLN A 563 -22.17 28.60 36.66
CA GLN A 563 -20.97 28.94 35.86
C GLN A 563 -20.19 30.15 36.41
N ASN A 564 -20.34 30.46 37.69
CA ASN A 564 -19.78 31.65 38.34
C ASN A 564 -18.24 31.72 38.47
N THR A 565 -17.52 30.66 38.14
CA THR A 565 -16.04 30.64 38.16
C THR A 565 -15.49 30.17 36.82
N ALA A 566 -14.31 30.65 36.43
CA ALA A 566 -13.68 30.30 35.15
C ALA A 566 -13.62 28.78 34.95
N ARG A 567 -13.13 28.04 35.96
CA ARG A 567 -13.08 26.56 35.93
C ARG A 567 -14.45 25.92 35.71
N ARG A 568 -15.52 26.41 36.36
CA ARG A 568 -16.87 25.85 36.19
C ARG A 568 -17.42 26.16 34.80
N ALA A 569 -17.23 27.39 34.33
CA ALA A 569 -17.65 27.80 32.99
C ALA A 569 -16.93 27.00 31.90
N ASP A 570 -15.63 26.74 32.04
CA ASP A 570 -14.85 25.92 31.12
C ASP A 570 -15.31 24.45 31.10
N ILE A 571 -15.63 23.88 32.27
CA ILE A 571 -16.21 22.53 32.36
C ILE A 571 -17.53 22.47 31.59
N GLN A 572 -18.42 23.44 31.80
CA GLN A 572 -19.72 23.49 31.12
C GLN A 572 -19.59 23.74 29.61
N ALA A 573 -18.65 24.60 29.20
CA ALA A 573 -18.29 24.78 27.80
C ALA A 573 -17.84 23.46 27.15
N GLY A 574 -17.02 22.67 27.86
CA GLY A 574 -16.63 21.34 27.40
C GLY A 574 -17.79 20.35 27.30
N VAL A 575 -18.77 20.43 28.21
CA VAL A 575 -20.03 19.63 28.13
C VAL A 575 -20.81 20.00 26.88
N ARG A 576 -21.06 21.30 26.64
CA ARG A 576 -21.77 21.77 25.45
C ARG A 576 -21.03 21.44 24.16
N GLY A 577 -19.71 21.64 24.11
CA GLY A 577 -18.89 21.27 22.95
C GLY A 577 -19.03 19.80 22.55
N ARG A 578 -19.06 18.88 23.53
CA ARG A 578 -19.33 17.45 23.26
C ARG A 578 -20.76 17.19 22.78
N ALA A 579 -21.73 17.91 23.32
CA ALA A 579 -23.13 17.81 22.90
C ALA A 579 -23.33 18.32 21.45
N TYR A 580 -22.74 19.46 21.08
CA TYR A 580 -22.77 19.97 19.71
C TYR A 580 -22.09 19.01 18.71
N ALA A 581 -20.94 18.45 19.08
CA ALA A 581 -20.30 17.41 18.27
C ALA A 581 -21.21 16.18 18.10
N SER A 582 -21.94 15.80 19.16
CA SER A 582 -22.91 14.70 19.10
C SER A 582 -24.12 15.01 18.21
N GLN A 583 -24.66 16.24 18.25
CA GLN A 583 -25.72 16.68 17.35
C GLN A 583 -25.27 16.65 15.88
N THR A 584 -24.03 17.09 15.63
CA THR A 584 -23.44 17.12 14.29
C THR A 584 -23.34 15.70 13.71
N LEU A 585 -22.76 14.77 14.48
CA LEU A 585 -22.69 13.37 14.10
C LEU A 585 -24.08 12.74 13.92
N ALA A 586 -25.06 13.10 14.76
CA ALA A 586 -26.43 12.61 14.64
C ALA A 586 -27.10 13.07 13.32
N ARG A 587 -26.85 14.32 12.88
CA ARG A 587 -27.33 14.82 11.59
C ARG A 587 -26.69 14.06 10.42
N SER A 588 -25.38 13.80 10.48
CA SER A 588 -24.70 12.98 9.46
C SER A 588 -25.29 11.56 9.41
N ILE A 589 -25.52 10.93 10.57
CA ILE A 589 -26.17 9.60 10.67
C ILE A 589 -27.56 9.63 10.04
N HIS A 590 -28.38 10.65 10.35
CA HIS A 590 -29.72 10.80 9.82
C HIS A 590 -29.71 10.95 8.28
N SER A 591 -28.82 11.79 7.75
CA SER A 591 -28.69 12.00 6.31
C SER A 591 -28.21 10.75 5.56
N ILE A 592 -27.28 9.97 6.13
CA ILE A 592 -26.89 8.67 5.57
C ILE A 592 -28.04 7.67 5.63
N ALA A 593 -28.80 7.66 6.73
CA ALA A 593 -29.94 6.75 6.88
C ALA A 593 -31.01 7.01 5.81
N GLU A 594 -31.22 8.27 5.44
CA GLU A 594 -32.10 8.69 4.34
C GLU A 594 -31.55 8.26 2.96
N ALA A 595 -30.25 8.44 2.71
CA ALA A 595 -29.62 7.95 1.48
C ALA A 595 -29.71 6.41 1.35
N LEU A 596 -29.64 5.69 2.48
CA LEU A 596 -29.83 4.24 2.54
C LEU A 596 -31.29 3.82 2.28
N SER A 597 -32.28 4.56 2.79
CA SER A 597 -33.71 4.25 2.51
C SER A 597 -34.08 4.51 1.07
N ASN A 598 -33.49 5.53 0.44
CA ASN A 598 -33.75 5.91 -0.94
C ASN A 598 -32.96 5.05 -1.94
N GLY A 599 -32.00 4.24 -1.48
CA GLY A 599 -31.13 3.43 -2.34
C GLY A 599 -30.09 4.25 -3.11
N GLU A 600 -29.79 5.48 -2.65
CA GLU A 600 -28.81 6.39 -3.24
C GLU A 600 -27.38 6.10 -2.74
N ALA A 601 -27.26 5.41 -1.61
CA ALA A 601 -25.98 5.03 -1.02
C ALA A 601 -25.30 3.88 -1.79
N ASN A 602 -24.34 4.20 -2.67
CA ASN A 602 -23.64 3.22 -3.51
C ASN A 602 -22.44 2.60 -2.79
N TYR A 603 -21.67 3.42 -2.08
CA TYR A 603 -20.46 3.02 -1.37
C TYR A 603 -20.63 3.07 0.16
N LEU A 604 -21.70 3.71 0.66
CA LEU A 604 -22.07 3.73 2.07
C LEU A 604 -23.10 2.64 2.45
N ASP A 605 -23.51 1.80 1.49
CA ASP A 605 -24.48 0.70 1.62
C ASP A 605 -24.16 -0.32 2.74
N GLY A 606 -22.93 -0.38 3.22
CA GLY A 606 -22.48 -1.25 4.32
C GLY A 606 -22.50 -0.61 5.71
N ILE A 607 -22.84 0.67 5.84
CA ILE A 607 -22.90 1.36 7.14
C ILE A 607 -24.11 0.90 7.94
N ARG A 608 -23.85 0.42 9.16
CA ARG A 608 -24.83 -0.13 10.11
C ARG A 608 -24.72 0.46 11.51
N HIS A 609 -23.60 1.10 11.83
CA HIS A 609 -23.31 1.59 13.17
C HIS A 609 -22.61 2.94 13.13
N ARG A 610 -22.90 3.79 14.13
CA ARG A 610 -22.22 5.08 14.36
C ARG A 610 -20.69 5.00 14.27
N THR A 611 -20.09 3.95 14.82
CA THR A 611 -18.62 3.79 14.84
C THR A 611 -17.97 3.70 13.47
N GLN A 612 -18.74 3.35 12.43
CA GLN A 612 -18.26 3.31 11.05
C GLN A 612 -18.23 4.71 10.43
N ILE A 613 -19.22 5.55 10.77
CA ILE A 613 -19.26 6.95 10.34
C ILE A 613 -18.13 7.73 11.03
N GLU A 614 -17.93 7.51 12.34
CA GLU A 614 -16.77 8.07 13.06
C GLU A 614 -15.42 7.65 12.44
N ALA A 615 -15.35 6.45 11.86
CA ALA A 615 -14.16 6.01 11.15
C ALA A 615 -13.94 6.79 9.86
N LEU A 616 -15.00 7.09 9.09
CA LEU A 616 -14.94 7.94 7.91
C LEU A 616 -14.56 9.39 8.27
N ASP A 617 -15.18 9.97 9.31
CA ASP A 617 -14.81 11.28 9.85
C ASP A 617 -13.32 11.35 10.21
N THR A 618 -12.83 10.31 10.91
CA THR A 618 -11.42 10.24 11.29
C THR A 618 -10.51 10.18 10.06
N VAL A 619 -10.90 9.45 9.02
CA VAL A 619 -10.13 9.40 7.78
C VAL A 619 -10.12 10.76 7.08
N LEU A 620 -11.26 11.45 6.96
CA LEU A 620 -11.31 12.80 6.39
C LEU A 620 -10.46 13.79 7.17
N TYR A 621 -10.56 13.77 8.50
CA TYR A 621 -9.72 14.56 9.38
C TYR A 621 -8.23 14.32 9.10
N LEU A 622 -7.78 13.06 9.04
CA LEU A 622 -6.39 12.71 8.76
C LEU A 622 -5.96 13.10 7.33
N ALA A 623 -6.86 12.99 6.36
CA ALA A 623 -6.62 13.36 4.98
C ALA A 623 -6.40 14.87 4.84
N ARG A 624 -7.21 15.69 5.52
CA ARG A 624 -6.99 17.15 5.62
C ARG A 624 -5.61 17.47 6.16
N TRP A 625 -5.20 16.84 7.26
CA TRP A 625 -3.87 17.05 7.83
C TRP A 625 -2.74 16.55 6.93
N ALA A 626 -2.96 15.47 6.17
CA ALA A 626 -1.99 15.01 5.18
C ALA A 626 -1.82 15.99 4.02
N ARG A 627 -2.91 16.66 3.60
CA ARG A 627 -2.86 17.77 2.64
C ARG A 627 -2.12 18.98 3.20
N VAL A 628 -2.43 19.42 4.42
CA VAL A 628 -1.74 20.54 5.08
C VAL A 628 -0.23 20.26 5.15
N ARG A 629 0.18 19.06 5.59
CA ARG A 629 1.58 18.64 5.58
C ARG A 629 2.21 18.64 4.19
N ALA A 630 1.45 18.26 3.16
CA ALA A 630 1.95 18.30 1.78
C ALA A 630 2.19 19.74 1.29
N ILE A 631 1.35 20.70 1.71
CA ILE A 631 1.54 22.12 1.45
C ILE A 631 2.76 22.65 2.22
N GLU A 632 2.88 22.30 3.50
CA GLU A 632 4.02 22.67 4.35
C GLU A 632 5.35 22.22 3.74
N ASN A 633 5.43 20.95 3.32
CA ASN A 633 6.62 20.37 2.71
C ASN A 633 6.97 21.02 1.36
N ARG A 634 5.98 21.54 0.62
CA ARG A 634 6.21 22.20 -0.67
C ARG A 634 6.70 23.63 -0.52
N ASP A 635 6.07 24.41 0.36
CA ASP A 635 6.30 25.86 0.46
C ASP A 635 7.48 26.17 1.40
N GLY A 636 7.81 25.26 2.33
CA GLY A 636 8.87 25.42 3.32
C GLY A 636 8.51 26.44 4.42
N GLU A 637 8.95 26.15 5.65
CA GLU A 637 8.65 26.96 6.85
C GLU A 637 9.13 28.42 6.74
N ARG A 638 10.13 28.69 5.89
CA ARG A 638 10.72 30.02 5.70
C ARG A 638 9.93 30.92 4.72
N SER A 639 8.84 30.42 4.15
CA SER A 639 8.03 31.21 3.22
C SER A 639 7.29 32.34 3.95
N PHE A 640 7.24 33.53 3.35
CA PHE A 640 6.53 34.68 3.92
C PHE A 640 5.07 34.33 4.22
N ALA A 641 4.55 34.64 5.42
CA ALA A 641 3.19 34.29 5.85
C ALA A 641 2.86 32.79 5.85
N HIS A 642 3.85 31.91 6.06
CA HIS A 642 3.66 30.46 6.17
C HIS A 642 2.59 30.08 7.20
N ALA A 643 2.73 30.55 8.45
CA ALA A 643 1.79 30.25 9.53
C ALA A 643 0.35 30.67 9.20
N ALA A 644 0.16 31.88 8.68
CA ALA A 644 -1.17 32.40 8.31
C ALA A 644 -1.80 31.61 7.14
N ARG A 645 -0.99 31.08 6.20
CA ARG A 645 -1.50 30.18 5.15
C ARG A 645 -1.91 28.83 5.71
N CYS A 646 -1.09 28.21 6.55
CA CYS A 646 -1.43 26.93 7.18
C CYS A 646 -2.71 27.04 8.01
N GLU A 647 -2.83 28.08 8.84
CA GLU A 647 -4.03 28.34 9.65
C GLU A 647 -5.28 28.52 8.78
N LYS A 648 -5.17 29.25 7.67
CA LYS A 648 -6.27 29.40 6.70
C LYS A 648 -6.66 28.07 6.06
N GLU A 649 -5.69 27.23 5.73
CA GLU A 649 -5.93 25.91 5.13
C GLU A 649 -6.45 24.87 6.14
N GLU A 650 -6.14 25.03 7.43
CA GLU A 650 -6.65 24.20 8.53
C GLU A 650 -8.10 24.53 8.88
N GLY A 651 -8.45 25.81 8.89
CA GLY A 651 -9.78 26.31 9.25
C GLY A 651 -10.86 26.14 8.19
N ARG A 652 -10.50 25.73 6.96
CA ARG A 652 -11.47 25.54 5.88
C ARG A 652 -12.30 24.25 6.06
N PRO A 653 -13.56 24.21 5.57
CA PRO A 653 -14.38 22.99 5.57
C PRO A 653 -13.77 21.88 4.69
N TYR A 654 -14.16 20.62 4.94
CA TYR A 654 -13.71 19.48 4.14
C TYR A 654 -14.13 19.61 2.68
N ARG A 655 -13.22 19.23 1.78
CA ARG A 655 -13.41 19.31 0.31
C ARG A 655 -12.88 18.06 -0.38
N GLU A 656 -13.23 17.91 -1.66
CA GLU A 656 -12.82 16.75 -2.44
C GLU A 656 -11.29 16.64 -2.61
N ASP A 657 -10.56 17.75 -2.62
CA ASP A 657 -9.10 17.76 -2.67
C ASP A 657 -8.45 17.17 -1.41
N ASP A 658 -9.13 17.16 -0.25
CA ASP A 658 -8.65 16.45 0.94
C ASP A 658 -8.64 14.92 0.71
N ILE A 659 -9.63 14.39 0.00
CA ILE A 659 -9.85 12.94 -0.19
C ILE A 659 -8.68 12.26 -0.93
N ARG A 660 -8.01 12.98 -1.84
CA ARG A 660 -6.76 12.53 -2.49
C ARG A 660 -5.72 12.07 -1.47
N HIS A 661 -5.61 12.77 -0.34
CA HIS A 661 -4.62 12.50 0.68
C HIS A 661 -5.07 11.46 1.70
N ALA A 662 -6.26 10.87 1.53
CA ALA A 662 -6.73 9.77 2.36
C ALA A 662 -5.81 8.55 2.20
N THR A 663 -5.58 7.87 3.31
CA THR A 663 -4.85 6.60 3.35
C THR A 663 -5.75 5.52 3.91
N TYR A 664 -5.66 4.32 3.34
CA TYR A 664 -6.41 3.19 3.86
C TYR A 664 -5.80 2.78 5.21
N PRO A 665 -6.59 2.70 6.30
CA PRO A 665 -6.05 2.61 7.65
C PRO A 665 -5.66 1.19 8.01
N PHE A 666 -4.65 0.64 7.35
CA PHE A 666 -4.06 -0.64 7.72
C PHE A 666 -3.54 -0.60 9.17
N PRO A 667 -3.72 -1.68 9.97
CA PRO A 667 -3.26 -1.70 11.34
C PRO A 667 -1.75 -1.51 11.42
N SER A 668 -1.32 -0.47 12.13
CA SER A 668 0.09 -0.21 12.42
C SER A 668 0.30 -0.27 13.93
N LEU A 669 1.18 -1.17 14.38
CA LEU A 669 1.37 -1.49 15.80
C LEU A 669 2.84 -1.43 16.18
N SER A 670 3.12 -0.94 17.39
CA SER A 670 4.46 -0.94 17.96
C SER A 670 4.90 -2.37 18.30
N LYS A 671 6.09 -2.72 17.83
CA LYS A 671 6.77 -3.98 18.08
C LYS A 671 6.97 -4.19 19.57
N ARG A 672 7.39 -3.16 20.31
CA ARG A 672 7.54 -3.22 21.78
C ARG A 672 6.25 -3.69 22.46
N GLN A 673 5.11 -3.08 22.16
CA GLN A 673 3.84 -3.44 22.81
C GLN A 673 3.34 -4.84 22.41
N LEU A 674 3.57 -5.24 21.15
CA LEU A 674 3.26 -6.61 20.73
C LEU A 674 4.12 -7.63 21.47
N TYR A 675 5.41 -7.36 21.72
CA TYR A 675 6.25 -8.23 22.54
C TYR A 675 5.80 -8.29 24.00
N GLU A 676 5.40 -7.16 24.60
CA GLU A 676 4.83 -7.15 25.95
C GLU A 676 3.59 -8.08 26.04
N ALA A 677 2.71 -8.02 25.04
CA ALA A 677 1.56 -8.92 24.93
C ALA A 677 1.96 -10.39 24.70
N ILE A 678 2.98 -10.65 23.86
CA ILE A 678 3.52 -11.99 23.59
C ILE A 678 4.07 -12.62 24.87
N GLU A 679 4.92 -11.91 25.60
CA GLU A 679 5.53 -12.41 26.84
C GLU A 679 4.47 -12.69 27.90
N HIS A 680 3.45 -11.82 28.02
CA HIS A 680 2.29 -12.10 28.87
C HIS A 680 1.57 -13.39 28.45
N CYS A 681 1.30 -13.56 27.15
CA CYS A 681 0.57 -14.73 26.63
C CYS A 681 1.36 -16.05 26.73
N LYS A 682 2.69 -16.02 26.65
CA LYS A 682 3.55 -17.21 26.81
C LYS A 682 3.39 -17.88 28.17
N LEU A 683 3.09 -17.09 29.20
CA LEU A 683 2.89 -17.56 30.57
C LEU A 683 1.49 -18.12 30.82
N LYS A 684 0.56 -18.01 29.86
CA LYS A 684 -0.86 -18.37 30.03
C LYS A 684 -1.20 -19.69 29.32
N PRO A 685 -1.91 -20.64 29.99
CA PRO A 685 -2.37 -21.87 29.36
C PRO A 685 -3.24 -21.59 28.12
N GLY A 686 -3.03 -22.36 27.04
CA GLY A 686 -3.82 -22.24 25.80
C GLY A 686 -3.42 -21.11 24.85
N GLN A 687 -2.52 -20.19 25.25
CA GLN A 687 -2.08 -19.05 24.41
C GLN A 687 -0.62 -19.12 23.93
N LYS A 688 0.13 -20.16 24.33
CA LYS A 688 1.53 -20.34 23.92
C LYS A 688 1.72 -20.40 22.40
N GLN A 689 0.83 -21.09 21.69
CA GLN A 689 0.92 -21.21 20.24
C GLN A 689 0.61 -19.89 19.52
N SER A 690 -0.39 -19.12 19.97
CA SER A 690 -0.71 -17.82 19.37
C SER A 690 0.43 -16.82 19.60
N ALA A 691 1.03 -16.83 20.78
CA ALA A 691 2.21 -16.03 21.11
C ALA A 691 3.42 -16.40 20.25
N ALA A 692 3.73 -17.69 20.09
CA ALA A 692 4.84 -18.15 19.25
C ALA A 692 4.66 -17.81 17.77
N ARG A 693 3.43 -17.91 17.24
CA ARG A 693 3.12 -17.49 15.86
C ARG A 693 3.34 -16.00 15.66
N MET A 694 2.83 -15.17 16.58
CA MET A 694 3.01 -13.72 16.50
C MET A 694 4.48 -13.33 16.63
N GLU A 695 5.21 -13.99 17.53
CA GLU A 695 6.65 -13.79 17.67
C GLU A 695 7.40 -14.14 16.37
N LYS A 696 7.11 -15.29 15.75
CA LYS A 696 7.72 -15.69 14.46
C LYS A 696 7.45 -14.63 13.38
N ARG A 697 6.23 -14.10 13.31
CA ARG A 697 5.85 -13.04 12.35
C ARG A 697 6.62 -11.74 12.55
N LEU A 698 7.01 -11.39 13.78
CA LEU A 698 7.72 -10.16 14.10
C LEU A 698 9.25 -10.26 13.98
N ARG A 699 9.82 -11.48 13.90
CA ARG A 699 11.28 -11.69 13.82
C ARG A 699 11.92 -11.11 12.56
N SER A 700 11.22 -11.14 11.43
CA SER A 700 11.70 -10.59 10.15
C SER A 700 11.60 -9.07 10.05
N GLU A 701 10.84 -8.43 10.94
CA GLU A 701 10.56 -7.00 10.89
C GLU A 701 11.67 -6.20 11.56
N LYS A 702 12.25 -5.23 10.84
CA LYS A 702 13.34 -4.37 11.35
C LYS A 702 12.84 -3.10 12.02
N GLU A 703 11.71 -2.57 11.55
CA GLU A 703 11.13 -1.32 12.03
C GLU A 703 10.42 -1.48 13.39
N GLU A 704 10.34 -0.40 14.17
CA GLU A 704 9.62 -0.39 15.45
C GLU A 704 8.10 -0.45 15.25
N TYR A 705 7.58 0.13 14.16
CA TYR A 705 6.16 0.03 13.81
C TYR A 705 5.98 -0.93 12.66
N VAL A 706 5.16 -1.96 12.89
CA VAL A 706 4.82 -2.97 11.89
C VAL A 706 3.43 -2.67 11.35
N THR A 707 3.33 -2.47 10.04
CA THR A 707 2.05 -2.24 9.36
C THR A 707 1.61 -3.53 8.66
N PHE A 708 0.44 -4.03 9.03
CA PHE A 708 -0.11 -5.27 8.49
C PHE A 708 -1.03 -4.96 7.31
N GLN A 709 -0.61 -5.35 6.09
CA GLN A 709 -1.36 -5.09 4.86
C GLN A 709 -2.13 -6.33 4.36
N GLU A 710 -1.57 -7.51 4.59
CA GLU A 710 -2.18 -8.78 4.15
C GLU A 710 -3.33 -9.20 5.06
N ASP A 711 -4.45 -9.59 4.46
CA ASP A 711 -5.67 -9.96 5.18
C ASP A 711 -5.44 -11.10 6.20
N TYR A 712 -4.62 -12.10 5.83
CA TYR A 712 -4.26 -13.22 6.70
C TYR A 712 -3.50 -12.77 7.94
N ASP A 713 -2.54 -11.85 7.78
CA ASP A 713 -1.75 -11.32 8.89
C ASP A 713 -2.59 -10.46 9.82
N ILE A 714 -3.47 -9.61 9.26
CA ILE A 714 -4.37 -8.77 10.03
C ILE A 714 -5.32 -9.64 10.87
N GLN A 715 -5.83 -10.74 10.29
CA GLN A 715 -6.66 -11.69 11.03
C GLN A 715 -5.88 -12.34 12.18
N GLN A 716 -4.64 -12.78 11.94
CA GLN A 716 -3.79 -13.34 13.00
C GLN A 716 -3.53 -12.35 14.13
N VAL A 717 -3.24 -11.08 13.81
CA VAL A 717 -3.03 -10.02 14.82
C VAL A 717 -4.31 -9.74 15.59
N SER A 718 -5.45 -9.63 14.92
CA SER A 718 -6.76 -9.42 15.57
C SER A 718 -7.13 -10.57 16.51
N ASP A 719 -6.90 -11.82 16.08
CA ASP A 719 -7.13 -13.01 16.89
C ASP A 719 -6.19 -13.06 18.09
N PHE A 720 -4.93 -12.70 17.89
CA PHE A 720 -3.93 -12.62 18.97
C PHE A 720 -4.31 -11.56 20.01
N ILE A 721 -4.69 -10.34 19.59
CA ILE A 721 -5.13 -9.27 20.50
C ILE A 721 -6.36 -9.71 21.30
N SER A 722 -7.34 -10.34 20.64
CA SER A 722 -8.55 -10.85 21.31
C SER A 722 -8.21 -11.91 22.36
N ARG A 723 -7.24 -12.78 22.07
CA ARG A 723 -6.73 -13.78 23.01
C ARG A 723 -5.97 -13.15 24.17
N ALA A 724 -5.10 -12.17 23.92
CA ALA A 724 -4.39 -11.42 24.96
C ALA A 724 -5.36 -10.70 25.91
N LYS A 725 -6.43 -10.10 25.36
CA LYS A 725 -7.49 -9.51 26.17
C LYS A 725 -8.16 -10.53 27.09
N SER A 726 -8.42 -11.74 26.60
CA SER A 726 -9.03 -12.82 27.40
C SER A 726 -8.16 -13.29 28.57
N THR A 727 -6.84 -13.04 28.53
CA THR A 727 -5.93 -13.35 29.64
C THR A 727 -5.81 -12.24 30.68
N GLY A 728 -6.52 -11.11 30.48
CA GLY A 728 -6.46 -9.93 31.33
C GLY A 728 -5.33 -8.96 30.99
N PHE A 729 -4.69 -9.09 29.83
CA PHE A 729 -3.72 -8.11 29.36
C PHE A 729 -4.43 -6.84 28.88
N ASP A 730 -3.89 -5.66 29.22
CA ASP A 730 -4.42 -4.40 28.70
C ASP A 730 -4.11 -4.29 27.20
N THR A 731 -5.16 -4.35 26.40
CA THR A 731 -5.06 -4.36 24.93
C THR A 731 -5.59 -3.08 24.31
N ASP A 732 -5.92 -2.05 25.10
CA ASP A 732 -6.63 -0.86 24.62
C ASP A 732 -5.93 -0.20 23.42
N TYR A 733 -4.61 -0.02 23.50
CA TYR A 733 -3.84 0.55 22.40
C TYR A 733 -3.85 -0.37 21.16
N LEU A 734 -3.53 -1.66 21.34
CA LEU A 734 -3.47 -2.63 20.24
C LEU A 734 -4.83 -2.76 19.53
N GLN A 735 -5.92 -2.77 20.31
CA GLN A 735 -7.28 -2.86 19.81
C GLN A 735 -7.65 -1.61 18.99
N ARG A 736 -7.35 -0.41 19.48
CA ARG A 736 -7.59 0.86 18.76
C ARG A 736 -6.89 0.90 17.40
N SER A 737 -5.67 0.35 17.30
CA SER A 737 -4.91 0.28 16.03
C SER A 737 -5.58 -0.60 14.97
N VAL A 738 -6.34 -1.62 15.37
CA VAL A 738 -7.04 -2.54 14.44
C VAL A 738 -8.48 -2.09 14.18
N GLU A 739 -9.11 -1.41 15.14
CA GLU A 739 -10.54 -1.07 15.09
C GLU A 739 -10.95 -0.27 13.87
N ARG A 740 -10.16 0.72 13.44
CA ARG A 740 -10.51 1.55 12.27
C ARG A 740 -10.58 0.71 11.01
N PHE A 741 -9.57 -0.14 10.77
CA PHE A 741 -9.56 -1.12 9.69
C PHE A 741 -10.79 -2.03 9.75
N SER A 742 -11.06 -2.64 10.92
CA SER A 742 -12.18 -3.56 11.09
C SER A 742 -13.54 -2.89 10.91
N ARG A 743 -13.69 -1.61 11.29
CA ARG A 743 -14.92 -0.82 11.10
C ARG A 743 -15.20 -0.60 9.61
N LEU A 744 -14.19 -0.21 8.82
CA LEU A 744 -14.32 -0.03 7.37
C LEU A 744 -14.62 -1.36 6.66
N ARG A 745 -13.92 -2.44 7.02
CA ARG A 745 -14.19 -3.79 6.45
C ARG A 745 -15.61 -4.25 6.76
N ARG A 746 -16.11 -4.01 7.99
CA ARG A 746 -17.52 -4.25 8.35
C ARG A 746 -18.49 -3.32 7.62
N ALA A 747 -18.04 -2.14 7.21
CA ALA A 747 -18.80 -1.20 6.39
C ALA A 747 -18.74 -1.53 4.88
N ASN A 748 -18.21 -2.70 4.52
CA ASN A 748 -18.06 -3.14 3.13
C ASN A 748 -17.08 -2.27 2.29
N ILE A 749 -16.08 -1.68 2.94
CA ILE A 749 -15.01 -0.89 2.31
C ILE A 749 -13.69 -1.63 2.55
N PHE A 750 -13.00 -2.03 1.47
CA PHE A 750 -11.87 -2.97 1.55
C PHE A 750 -10.53 -2.42 1.08
N ASP A 751 -10.55 -1.42 0.20
CA ASP A 751 -9.36 -0.84 -0.41
C ASP A 751 -9.43 0.70 -0.45
N ILE A 752 -8.32 1.32 -0.86
CA ILE A 752 -8.21 2.78 -0.90
C ILE A 752 -9.17 3.43 -1.90
N HIS A 753 -9.43 2.79 -3.04
CA HIS A 753 -10.29 3.34 -4.08
C HIS A 753 -11.75 3.32 -3.62
N GLU A 754 -12.17 2.23 -2.98
CA GLU A 754 -13.47 2.15 -2.32
C GLU A 754 -13.61 3.15 -1.18
N LEU A 755 -12.56 3.35 -0.39
CA LEU A 755 -12.56 4.33 0.69
C LEU A 755 -12.72 5.75 0.13
N ARG A 756 -11.94 6.13 -0.88
CA ARG A 756 -12.05 7.46 -1.50
C ARG A 756 -13.41 7.66 -2.19
N ALA A 757 -13.96 6.63 -2.84
CA ALA A 757 -15.31 6.67 -3.39
C ALA A 757 -16.38 6.87 -2.30
N ALA A 758 -16.29 6.11 -1.19
CA ALA A 758 -17.16 6.25 -0.03
C ALA A 758 -17.02 7.63 0.64
N LEU A 759 -15.81 8.19 0.73
CA LEU A 759 -15.58 9.52 1.27
C LEU A 759 -16.21 10.62 0.42
N ARG A 760 -16.18 10.49 -0.92
CA ARG A 760 -16.84 11.44 -1.82
C ARG A 760 -18.36 11.39 -1.67
N GLU A 761 -18.92 10.20 -1.53
CA GLU A 761 -20.35 10.01 -1.22
C GLU A 761 -20.69 10.51 0.20
N TYR A 762 -19.77 10.39 1.16
CA TYR A 762 -19.98 10.82 2.54
C TYR A 762 -19.89 12.34 2.72
N LEU A 763 -19.06 13.03 1.92
CA LEU A 763 -18.76 14.46 2.10
C LEU A 763 -20.01 15.36 2.18
N PRO A 764 -21.04 15.21 1.31
CA PRO A 764 -22.27 16.01 1.40
C PRO A 764 -23.07 15.80 2.68
N HIS A 765 -22.88 14.66 3.36
CA HIS A 765 -23.54 14.33 4.62
C HIS A 765 -22.79 14.90 5.84
N THR A 766 -21.57 15.43 5.65
CA THR A 766 -20.83 16.07 6.74
C THR A 766 -21.46 17.42 7.08
N SER A 767 -21.54 17.70 8.38
CA SER A 767 -22.06 18.97 8.91
C SER A 767 -20.99 19.64 9.76
N GLU A 768 -20.97 20.97 9.80
CA GLU A 768 -20.09 21.71 10.70
C GLU A 768 -20.63 21.69 12.13
N VAL A 769 -19.70 21.60 13.09
CA VAL A 769 -20.04 21.70 14.51
C VAL A 769 -20.41 23.14 14.81
N ARG A 770 -21.67 23.38 15.15
CA ARG A 770 -22.12 24.67 15.69
C ARG A 770 -21.64 24.78 17.14
N GLY A 771 -20.73 25.69 17.43
CA GLY A 771 -20.27 25.97 18.79
C GLY A 771 -21.25 26.83 19.60
N ASP A 772 -20.82 27.22 20.80
CA ASP A 772 -21.46 28.34 21.51
C ASP A 772 -21.36 29.61 20.65
N ASP A 773 -22.33 30.51 20.80
CA ASP A 773 -22.29 31.79 20.10
C ASP A 773 -21.08 32.64 20.54
N PRO A 774 -20.51 33.47 19.65
CA PRO A 774 -19.32 34.28 19.96
C PRO A 774 -19.51 35.19 21.17
N VAL A 775 -20.72 35.67 21.43
CA VAL A 775 -21.03 36.51 22.59
C VAL A 775 -20.87 35.71 23.88
N SER A 776 -21.44 34.52 23.96
CA SER A 776 -21.30 33.61 25.11
C SER A 776 -19.83 33.23 25.36
N ILE A 777 -19.03 33.07 24.31
CA ILE A 777 -17.59 32.81 24.42
C ILE A 777 -16.89 34.02 25.04
N ALA A 778 -17.11 35.22 24.48
CA ALA A 778 -16.49 36.45 24.96
C ALA A 778 -16.91 36.78 26.41
N GLU A 779 -18.19 36.61 26.76
CA GLU A 779 -18.68 36.80 28.13
C GLU A 779 -18.05 35.79 29.11
N ARG A 780 -17.88 34.53 28.71
CA ARG A 780 -17.20 33.51 29.53
C ARG A 780 -15.77 33.91 29.88
N GLU A 781 -15.04 34.51 28.95
CA GLU A 781 -13.66 34.94 29.18
C GLU A 781 -13.54 36.07 30.22
N LEU A 782 -14.62 36.77 30.53
CA LEU A 782 -14.65 37.78 31.59
C LEU A 782 -14.84 37.20 32.99
N ILE A 783 -15.24 35.93 33.09
CA ILE A 783 -15.48 35.24 34.37
C ILE A 783 -14.13 35.03 35.07
N GLY A 784 -14.02 35.52 36.31
CA GLY A 784 -12.79 35.42 37.11
C GLY A 784 -11.71 36.46 36.79
N LYS A 785 -11.83 37.25 35.72
CA LYS A 785 -10.95 38.40 35.47
C LYS A 785 -11.25 39.52 36.47
N LYS A 786 -10.23 40.06 37.14
CA LYS A 786 -10.39 41.25 38.00
C LYS A 786 -10.42 42.49 37.13
N LEU A 787 -11.61 43.04 36.88
CA LEU A 787 -11.82 44.29 36.16
C LEU A 787 -12.34 45.32 37.19
N PRO A 788 -11.52 46.27 37.65
CA PRO A 788 -11.94 47.29 38.62
C PRO A 788 -13.15 48.08 38.11
N GLY A 789 -14.10 48.39 39.00
CA GLY A 789 -15.31 49.13 38.64
C GLY A 789 -16.33 48.40 37.74
N PHE A 790 -16.05 47.18 37.27
CA PHE A 790 -16.94 46.45 36.36
C PHE A 790 -17.93 45.56 37.11
N PHE A 791 -19.19 46.02 37.18
CA PHE A 791 -20.33 45.31 37.75
C PHE A 791 -21.53 45.43 36.80
N PRO A 792 -21.73 44.48 35.87
CA PRO A 792 -22.81 44.56 34.90
C PRO A 792 -24.18 44.66 35.54
N THR A 793 -25.05 45.51 34.98
CA THR A 793 -26.36 45.82 35.52
C THR A 793 -27.33 44.64 35.32
N PRO A 794 -27.94 44.09 36.39
CA PRO A 794 -28.90 43.01 36.29
C PRO A 794 -30.11 43.37 35.41
N PRO A 795 -30.68 42.42 34.63
CA PRO A 795 -31.77 42.71 33.71
C PRO A 795 -32.99 43.39 34.34
N ALA A 796 -33.36 43.02 35.57
CA ALA A 796 -34.47 43.63 36.29
C ALA A 796 -34.24 45.12 36.59
N VAL A 797 -32.99 45.48 36.96
CA VAL A 797 -32.61 46.88 37.21
C VAL A 797 -32.56 47.66 35.90
N VAL A 798 -32.07 47.06 34.81
CA VAL A 798 -32.09 47.69 33.47
C VAL A 798 -33.51 48.03 33.04
N ALA A 799 -34.48 47.12 33.23
CA ALA A 799 -35.88 47.37 32.89
C ALA A 799 -36.45 48.58 33.66
N GLU A 800 -36.20 48.65 34.97
CA GLU A 800 -36.63 49.78 35.81
C GLU A 800 -35.95 51.10 35.37
N MET A 801 -34.66 51.05 35.01
CA MET A 801 -33.95 52.21 34.48
C MET A 801 -34.57 52.75 33.19
N LEU A 802 -34.93 51.88 32.24
CA LEU A 802 -35.53 52.29 30.97
C LEU A 802 -36.93 52.87 31.15
N GLU A 803 -37.74 52.29 32.04
CA GLU A 803 -39.05 52.83 32.38
C GLU A 803 -38.93 54.26 32.94
N LEU A 804 -38.00 54.48 33.86
CA LEU A 804 -37.76 55.80 34.46
C LEU A 804 -37.15 56.81 33.47
N ALA A 805 -36.36 56.33 32.52
CA ALA A 805 -35.66 57.16 31.54
C ALA A 805 -36.62 57.90 30.61
N ALA A 806 -37.84 57.38 30.42
CA ALA A 806 -38.86 58.00 29.55
C ALA A 806 -38.27 58.40 28.18
N ILE A 807 -37.64 57.42 27.52
CA ILE A 807 -36.97 57.59 26.22
C ILE A 807 -38.03 57.86 25.15
N GLY A 808 -37.94 59.05 24.55
CA GLY A 808 -38.72 59.45 23.38
C GLY A 808 -38.16 58.87 22.09
N ARG A 809 -38.97 58.94 21.02
CA ARG A 809 -38.54 58.51 19.69
C ARG A 809 -37.48 59.46 19.15
N GLY A 810 -36.30 58.93 18.83
CA GLY A 810 -35.20 59.69 18.24
C GLY A 810 -34.34 60.45 19.26
N ASP A 811 -34.59 60.28 20.55
CA ASP A 811 -33.75 60.83 21.61
C ASP A 811 -32.30 60.36 21.44
N ARG A 812 -31.32 61.26 21.61
CA ARG A 812 -29.90 60.89 21.69
C ARG A 812 -29.60 60.43 23.10
N ILE A 813 -29.16 59.17 23.21
CA ILE A 813 -29.00 58.51 24.50
C ILE A 813 -27.52 58.33 24.80
N LEU A 814 -27.11 58.66 26.02
CA LEU A 814 -25.76 58.44 26.54
C LEU A 814 -25.74 57.26 27.51
N GLU A 815 -24.89 56.28 27.21
CA GLU A 815 -24.37 55.31 28.17
C GLU A 815 -22.85 55.62 28.33
N PRO A 816 -22.42 56.24 29.44
CA PRO A 816 -21.06 56.74 29.63
C PRO A 816 -20.05 55.73 30.21
N SER A 817 -20.46 54.53 30.59
CA SER A 817 -19.63 53.48 31.21
C SER A 817 -20.24 52.10 30.91
N CYS A 818 -20.27 51.74 29.63
CA CYS A 818 -21.25 50.76 29.14
C CYS A 818 -20.94 49.32 29.53
N GLY A 819 -19.76 49.03 30.07
CA GLY A 819 -19.36 47.71 30.49
C GLY A 819 -19.46 46.72 29.33
N LYS A 820 -20.17 45.60 29.54
CA LYS A 820 -20.44 44.61 28.49
C LYS A 820 -21.67 44.93 27.63
N GLY A 821 -22.20 46.15 27.77
CA GLY A 821 -23.26 46.70 26.91
C GLY A 821 -24.69 46.33 27.30
N ASP A 822 -24.97 45.85 28.51
CA ASP A 822 -26.31 45.35 28.88
C ASP A 822 -27.41 46.41 28.79
N ILE A 823 -27.13 47.63 29.25
CA ILE A 823 -28.05 48.78 29.12
C ILE A 823 -28.21 49.16 27.64
N VAL A 824 -27.11 49.22 26.89
CA VAL A 824 -27.12 49.56 25.46
C VAL A 824 -27.97 48.59 24.65
N GLN A 825 -27.82 47.28 24.86
CA GLN A 825 -28.63 46.26 24.18
C GLN A 825 -30.12 46.38 24.50
N ALA A 826 -30.46 46.66 25.77
CA ALA A 826 -31.85 46.84 26.16
C ALA A 826 -32.46 48.08 25.48
N ILE A 827 -31.73 49.19 25.41
CA ILE A 827 -32.14 50.40 24.69
C ILE A 827 -32.33 50.09 23.20
N GLN A 828 -31.35 49.47 22.54
CA GLN A 828 -31.42 49.16 21.11
C GLN A 828 -32.61 48.24 20.77
N ARG A 829 -32.96 47.32 21.69
CA ARG A 829 -34.10 46.41 21.52
C ARG A 829 -35.45 47.11 21.69
N GLU A 830 -35.58 47.99 22.69
CA GLU A 830 -36.86 48.62 23.06
C GLU A 830 -37.10 49.97 22.36
N HIS A 831 -36.02 50.65 21.99
CA HIS A 831 -36.01 51.96 21.33
C HIS A 831 -35.04 51.99 20.12
N PRO A 832 -35.24 51.15 19.09
CA PRO A 832 -34.31 51.02 17.96
C PRO A 832 -34.15 52.30 17.12
N GLU A 833 -35.08 53.25 17.24
CA GLU A 833 -35.07 54.53 16.52
C GLU A 833 -34.19 55.60 17.20
N SER A 834 -33.73 55.33 18.41
CA SER A 834 -33.00 56.31 19.25
C SER A 834 -31.50 55.97 19.26
N PRO A 835 -30.62 56.86 18.76
CA PRO A 835 -29.19 56.58 18.70
C PRO A 835 -28.56 56.55 20.10
N VAL A 836 -27.74 55.52 20.35
CA VAL A 836 -27.02 55.34 21.63
C VAL A 836 -25.54 55.62 21.44
N THR A 837 -25.01 56.56 22.22
CA THR A 837 -23.56 56.74 22.37
C THR A 837 -23.10 55.93 23.58
N ALA A 838 -22.33 54.88 23.32
CA ALA A 838 -21.74 54.02 24.35
C ALA A 838 -20.25 54.34 24.52
N ILE A 839 -19.80 54.49 25.77
CA ILE A 839 -18.40 54.80 26.11
C ILE A 839 -17.92 53.77 27.12
N GLU A 840 -16.71 53.23 26.92
CA GLU A 840 -16.09 52.29 27.84
C GLU A 840 -14.59 52.58 28.03
N PHE A 841 -14.12 52.60 29.26
CA PHE A 841 -12.71 52.83 29.55
C PHE A 841 -11.87 51.57 29.36
N ASN A 842 -12.41 50.41 29.72
CA ASN A 842 -11.68 49.16 29.78
C ASN A 842 -11.71 48.39 28.46
N ARG A 843 -10.59 48.44 27.73
CA ARG A 843 -10.42 47.73 26.45
C ARG A 843 -10.55 46.21 26.51
N THR A 844 -10.47 45.58 27.69
CA THR A 844 -10.72 44.13 27.81
C THR A 844 -12.16 43.73 27.49
N LEU A 845 -13.06 44.71 27.33
CA LEU A 845 -14.46 44.53 26.95
C LEU A 845 -14.71 44.74 25.45
N GLU A 846 -13.68 45.11 24.68
CA GLU A 846 -13.78 45.32 23.23
C GLU A 846 -14.28 44.08 22.50
N ASP A 847 -13.75 42.90 22.85
CA ASP A 847 -14.16 41.64 22.23
C ASP A 847 -15.64 41.31 22.50
N VAL A 848 -16.14 41.54 23.73
CA VAL A 848 -17.54 41.26 24.07
C VAL A 848 -18.50 42.26 23.44
N LEU A 849 -18.13 43.55 23.40
CA LEU A 849 -18.93 44.59 22.76
C LEU A 849 -18.97 44.41 21.25
N GLY A 850 -17.84 44.11 20.62
CA GLY A 850 -17.73 43.77 19.21
C GLY A 850 -18.53 42.51 18.84
N ALA A 851 -18.43 41.44 19.64
CA ALA A 851 -19.24 40.24 19.44
C ALA A 851 -20.76 40.51 19.52
N LYS A 852 -21.16 41.49 20.34
CA LYS A 852 -22.56 41.96 20.48
C LYS A 852 -22.99 42.94 19.39
N GLY A 853 -22.10 43.36 18.50
CA GLY A 853 -22.36 44.37 17.48
C GLY A 853 -22.56 45.78 18.06
N ILE A 854 -22.00 46.07 19.24
CA ILE A 854 -22.11 47.37 19.90
C ILE A 854 -20.87 48.19 19.57
N GLU A 855 -21.09 49.33 18.91
CA GLU A 855 -20.04 50.31 18.68
C GLU A 855 -19.86 51.17 19.95
N ALA A 856 -18.76 50.96 20.66
CA ALA A 856 -18.39 51.75 21.84
C ALA A 856 -17.14 52.58 21.56
N THR A 857 -17.13 53.81 22.09
CA THR A 857 -15.93 54.66 22.09
C THR A 857 -15.06 54.29 23.29
N PHE A 858 -13.83 53.87 23.04
CA PHE A 858 -12.90 53.50 24.11
C PHE A 858 -12.10 54.70 24.65
N GLY A 859 -12.45 55.16 25.85
CA GLY A 859 -11.83 56.35 26.47
C GLY A 859 -12.37 56.66 27.86
N ASP A 860 -11.80 57.69 28.51
CA ASP A 860 -12.32 58.21 29.78
C ASP A 860 -13.55 59.09 29.52
N PHE A 861 -14.69 58.72 30.10
CA PHE A 861 -15.92 59.49 29.95
C PHE A 861 -15.82 60.91 30.54
N LEU A 862 -15.01 61.13 31.57
CA LEU A 862 -14.83 62.46 32.14
C LEU A 862 -14.16 63.44 31.17
N GLU A 863 -13.51 62.93 30.11
CA GLU A 863 -12.95 63.71 29.01
C GLU A 863 -13.88 63.82 27.79
N HIS A 864 -15.00 63.10 27.79
CA HIS A 864 -15.98 63.12 26.71
C HIS A 864 -16.98 64.26 26.87
N PHE A 865 -17.31 64.93 25.75
CA PHE A 865 -18.29 66.01 25.69
C PHE A 865 -19.25 65.82 24.51
N GLY A 866 -20.54 65.96 24.78
CA GLY A 866 -21.62 65.94 23.80
C GLY A 866 -22.89 66.59 24.34
N GLN A 867 -23.99 66.44 23.61
CA GLN A 867 -25.30 66.90 24.03
C GLN A 867 -26.33 65.78 23.83
N TYR A 868 -27.02 65.42 24.90
CA TYR A 868 -27.88 64.22 24.96
C TYR A 868 -29.25 64.52 25.54
N ASP A 869 -30.26 63.84 25.03
CA ASP A 869 -31.64 64.00 25.48
C ASP A 869 -31.92 63.07 26.67
N ARG A 870 -31.23 61.92 26.72
CA ARG A 870 -31.29 60.96 27.82
C ARG A 870 -29.89 60.47 28.22
N ALA A 871 -29.68 60.23 29.50
CA ALA A 871 -28.53 59.49 30.01
C ALA A 871 -29.00 58.33 30.88
N VAL A 872 -28.57 57.11 30.58
CA VAL A 872 -28.94 55.90 31.32
C VAL A 872 -27.65 55.18 31.65
N MET A 873 -27.31 55.05 32.94
CA MET A 873 -25.93 54.72 33.32
C MET A 873 -25.80 53.91 34.61
N ASN A 874 -24.78 53.05 34.66
CA ASN A 874 -24.30 52.42 35.89
C ASN A 874 -22.81 52.74 36.08
N PRO A 875 -22.47 53.93 36.63
CA PRO A 875 -21.09 54.35 36.83
C PRO A 875 -20.32 53.50 37.84
N PRO A 876 -18.97 53.54 37.83
CA PRO A 876 -18.15 52.87 38.83
C PRO A 876 -18.40 53.43 40.25
N PHE A 877 -18.58 52.55 41.22
CA PHE A 877 -18.90 52.93 42.62
C PHE A 877 -17.69 53.29 43.49
N GLU A 878 -16.48 53.04 43.01
CA GLU A 878 -15.26 53.22 43.79
C GLU A 878 -14.84 54.70 43.87
N ASN A 879 -14.26 55.11 45.00
CA ASN A 879 -13.70 56.45 45.21
C ASN A 879 -14.68 57.63 44.96
N GLY A 880 -15.99 57.36 44.99
CA GLY A 880 -17.03 58.34 44.68
C GLY A 880 -17.04 58.77 43.22
N ALA A 881 -16.57 57.93 42.30
CA ALA A 881 -16.60 58.18 40.86
C ALA A 881 -18.04 58.26 40.33
N ASP A 882 -18.99 57.55 40.96
CA ASP A 882 -20.43 57.67 40.72
C ASP A 882 -20.93 59.13 40.79
N ILE A 883 -20.53 59.88 41.82
CA ILE A 883 -20.84 61.32 41.95
C ILE A 883 -20.28 62.14 40.77
N ASP A 884 -19.03 61.86 40.37
CA ASP A 884 -18.36 62.63 39.31
C ASP A 884 -19.01 62.37 37.96
N HIS A 885 -19.26 61.10 37.64
CA HIS A 885 -19.91 60.69 36.39
C HIS A 885 -21.33 61.26 36.29
N VAL A 886 -22.14 61.20 37.37
CA VAL A 886 -23.51 61.74 37.34
C VAL A 886 -23.51 63.26 37.13
N ARG A 887 -22.60 64.00 37.79
CA ARG A 887 -22.49 65.45 37.59
C ARG A 887 -22.03 65.81 36.19
N HIS A 888 -21.08 65.05 35.64
CA HIS A 888 -20.58 65.25 34.28
C HIS A 888 -21.66 64.95 33.23
N ALA A 889 -22.35 63.82 33.36
CA ALA A 889 -23.45 63.43 32.48
C ALA A 889 -24.61 64.45 32.53
N TYR A 890 -24.98 64.94 33.71
CA TYR A 890 -25.99 66.01 33.84
C TYR A 890 -25.58 67.29 33.08
N GLY A 891 -24.30 67.66 33.13
CA GLY A 891 -23.75 68.79 32.39
C GLY A 891 -23.92 68.68 30.86
N GLN A 892 -24.04 67.46 30.34
CA GLN A 892 -24.19 67.14 28.92
C GLN A 892 -25.63 66.91 28.48
N LEU A 893 -26.61 66.99 29.38
CA LEU A 893 -28.02 66.90 29.00
C LEU A 893 -28.47 68.15 28.21
N ALA A 894 -29.36 67.97 27.24
CA ALA A 894 -30.13 69.05 26.63
C ALA A 894 -31.19 69.58 27.61
N ASP A 895 -31.74 70.76 27.33
CA ASP A 895 -32.89 71.28 28.06
C ASP A 895 -34.10 70.34 27.86
N GLY A 896 -34.81 70.00 28.93
CA GLY A 896 -35.81 68.91 28.93
C GLY A 896 -35.21 67.49 28.96
N GLY A 897 -33.89 67.37 29.11
CA GLY A 897 -33.20 66.09 29.19
C GLY A 897 -33.38 65.38 30.54
N ARG A 898 -33.21 64.06 30.55
CA ARG A 898 -33.34 63.23 31.77
C ARG A 898 -32.15 62.29 31.96
N LEU A 899 -31.63 62.22 33.18
CA LEU A 899 -30.62 61.25 33.60
C LEU A 899 -31.22 60.23 34.57
N VAL A 900 -30.94 58.96 34.33
CA VAL A 900 -31.21 57.83 35.22
C VAL A 900 -29.90 57.10 35.51
N SER A 901 -29.51 57.03 36.78
CA SER A 901 -28.23 56.44 37.18
C SER A 901 -28.38 55.48 38.34
N VAL A 902 -27.67 54.35 38.28
CA VAL A 902 -27.42 53.51 39.46
C VAL A 902 -26.26 54.11 40.25
N MET A 903 -26.46 54.39 41.53
CA MET A 903 -25.39 54.88 42.41
C MET A 903 -25.24 53.97 43.62
N SER A 904 -24.03 53.95 44.19
CA SER A 904 -23.83 53.30 45.49
C SER A 904 -24.61 54.03 46.59
N GLU A 905 -24.86 53.37 47.73
CA GLU A 905 -25.48 54.06 48.88
C GLU A 905 -24.53 55.08 49.54
N GLY A 906 -23.21 54.98 49.33
CA GLY A 906 -22.19 55.83 49.96
C GLY A 906 -22.49 57.34 49.90
N PRO A 907 -22.74 57.92 48.72
CA PRO A 907 -23.14 59.32 48.54
C PRO A 907 -24.35 59.77 49.38
N PHE A 908 -25.21 58.86 49.84
CA PHE A 908 -26.46 59.20 50.53
C PHE A 908 -26.34 59.22 52.06
N PHE A 909 -25.35 58.54 52.64
CA PHE A 909 -25.16 58.51 54.10
C PHE A 909 -23.80 59.06 54.57
N ARG A 910 -22.77 59.13 53.72
CA ARG A 910 -21.44 59.61 54.13
C ARG A 910 -21.44 61.10 54.41
N GLU A 911 -20.74 61.52 55.47
CA GLU A 911 -20.64 62.92 55.89
C GLU A 911 -19.42 63.66 55.30
N ASP A 912 -18.68 63.02 54.38
CA ASP A 912 -17.58 63.70 53.71
C ASP A 912 -18.07 64.86 52.83
N LYS A 913 -17.15 65.78 52.51
CA LYS A 913 -17.46 67.01 51.78
C LYS A 913 -18.09 66.72 50.41
N LYS A 914 -17.66 65.66 49.73
CA LYS A 914 -18.11 65.31 48.38
C LYS A 914 -19.55 64.80 48.41
N ALA A 915 -19.83 63.82 49.28
CA ALA A 915 -21.17 63.27 49.45
C ALA A 915 -22.18 64.33 49.94
N THR A 916 -21.79 65.18 50.89
CA THR A 916 -22.63 66.27 51.40
C THR A 916 -22.94 67.31 50.31
N ALA A 917 -21.94 67.66 49.48
CA ALA A 917 -22.14 68.58 48.37
C ALA A 917 -23.03 67.99 47.27
N PHE A 918 -22.91 66.68 47.01
CA PHE A 918 -23.76 65.97 46.06
C PHE A 918 -25.22 65.96 46.50
N ARG A 919 -25.53 65.61 47.76
CA ARG A 919 -26.92 65.62 48.27
C ARG A 919 -27.57 67.00 48.16
N LYS A 920 -26.87 68.05 48.61
CA LYS A 920 -27.36 69.44 48.48
C LYS A 920 -27.61 69.84 47.03
N TRP A 921 -26.76 69.39 46.11
CA TRP A 921 -26.92 69.64 44.68
C TRP A 921 -28.12 68.87 44.11
N LEU A 922 -28.30 67.60 44.47
CA LEU A 922 -29.44 66.79 44.06
C LEU A 922 -30.77 67.38 44.55
N ASP A 923 -30.84 67.77 45.83
CA ASP A 923 -32.02 68.40 46.44
C ASP A 923 -32.38 69.71 45.73
N LYS A 924 -31.37 70.52 45.38
CA LYS A 924 -31.58 71.78 44.66
C LYS A 924 -32.20 71.57 43.28
N LEU A 925 -31.90 70.45 42.62
CA LEU A 925 -32.43 70.10 41.31
C LEU A 925 -33.77 69.35 41.38
N GLY A 926 -34.32 69.11 42.59
CA GLY A 926 -35.52 68.29 42.76
C GLY A 926 -35.32 66.83 42.33
N GLY A 927 -34.08 66.34 42.33
CA GLY A 927 -33.76 64.98 41.91
C GLY A 927 -34.42 63.92 42.80
N LYS A 928 -34.85 62.82 42.19
CA LYS A 928 -35.48 61.70 42.89
C LYS A 928 -34.47 60.59 43.12
N SER A 929 -34.65 59.84 44.20
CA SER A 929 -33.80 58.70 44.48
C SER A 929 -34.59 57.55 45.13
N VAL A 930 -34.44 56.33 44.61
CA VAL A 930 -35.19 55.13 45.03
C VAL A 930 -34.22 54.00 45.32
N GLN A 931 -34.24 53.48 46.55
CA GLN A 931 -33.34 52.41 46.96
C GLN A 931 -33.71 51.09 46.28
N LEU A 932 -32.73 50.42 45.69
CA LEU A 932 -32.91 49.08 45.12
C LEU A 932 -32.95 48.03 46.23
N THR A 933 -33.50 46.84 45.93
CA THR A 933 -33.49 45.73 46.89
C THR A 933 -32.05 45.34 47.26
N GLU A 934 -31.83 44.86 48.49
CA GLU A 934 -30.49 44.55 48.98
C GLU A 934 -29.77 43.46 48.16
N ASP A 935 -30.53 42.64 47.43
CA ASP A 935 -30.06 41.55 46.59
C ASP A 935 -29.97 41.92 45.10
N ALA A 936 -30.25 43.17 44.71
CA ALA A 936 -30.29 43.59 43.31
C ALA A 936 -29.04 43.16 42.51
N PHE A 937 -27.84 43.38 43.06
CA PHE A 937 -26.56 42.97 42.45
C PHE A 937 -25.96 41.69 43.07
N ASN A 938 -26.70 40.97 43.90
CA ASN A 938 -26.27 39.73 44.56
C ASN A 938 -27.12 38.50 44.17
N GLY A 939 -28.16 38.69 43.34
CA GLY A 939 -29.01 37.62 42.83
C GLY A 939 -28.29 36.62 41.92
N HIS A 940 -28.97 35.52 41.61
CA HIS A 940 -28.46 34.49 40.68
C HIS A 940 -28.29 35.04 39.25
N ASP A 941 -29.07 36.05 38.88
CA ASP A 941 -29.07 36.63 37.53
C ASP A 941 -28.00 37.72 37.34
N ALA A 942 -27.25 38.07 38.39
CA ALA A 942 -26.16 39.03 38.31
C ALA A 942 -24.89 38.36 37.74
N PHE A 943 -24.35 38.94 36.67
CA PHE A 943 -23.11 38.46 36.04
C PHE A 943 -21.91 38.47 37.01
N ARG A 944 -21.85 39.48 37.88
CA ARG A 944 -20.89 39.59 38.99
C ARG A 944 -21.61 39.96 40.27
N GLN A 945 -21.67 39.01 41.20
CA GLN A 945 -22.30 39.23 42.50
C GLN A 945 -21.47 40.18 43.37
N THR A 946 -22.14 41.16 43.97
CA THR A 946 -21.55 42.08 44.95
C THR A 946 -22.55 42.40 46.06
N GLY A 947 -22.05 42.59 47.28
CA GLY A 947 -22.86 42.99 48.44
C GLY A 947 -23.09 44.50 48.55
N VAL A 948 -22.75 45.27 47.51
CA VAL A 948 -22.93 46.72 47.50
C VAL A 948 -24.41 47.05 47.36
N ARG A 949 -24.94 47.81 48.34
CA ARG A 949 -26.29 48.39 48.26
C ARG A 949 -26.26 49.58 47.29
N ALA A 950 -27.28 49.64 46.43
CA ALA A 950 -27.38 50.62 45.36
C ALA A 950 -28.75 51.31 45.33
N ARG A 951 -28.81 52.43 44.62
CA ARG A 951 -29.97 53.32 44.49
C ARG A 951 -30.11 53.80 43.05
N LEU A 952 -31.34 53.92 42.57
CA LEU A 952 -31.64 54.62 41.32
C LEU A 952 -31.82 56.12 41.59
N VAL A 953 -31.17 56.95 40.79
CA VAL A 953 -31.25 58.41 40.84
C VAL A 953 -31.81 58.91 39.52
N VAL A 954 -32.86 59.75 39.59
CA VAL A 954 -33.49 60.37 38.43
C VAL A 954 -33.38 61.89 38.56
N ILE A 955 -32.82 62.54 37.53
CA ILE A 955 -32.62 63.99 37.50
C ILE A 955 -33.13 64.52 36.17
N ASP A 956 -34.01 65.52 36.23
CA ASP A 956 -34.49 66.26 35.07
C ASP A 956 -33.67 67.55 34.91
N ARG A 957 -33.35 67.90 33.66
CA ARG A 957 -32.75 69.18 33.31
C ARG A 957 -33.85 70.07 32.75
N GLU A 958 -34.24 71.08 33.53
CA GLU A 958 -35.25 72.07 33.14
C GLU A 958 -34.77 73.00 32.03
#